data_AF-A3U7W2-F1
#
_entry.id   AF-A3U7W2-F1
#
_cell.length_a   1.000
_cell.length_b   1.000
_cell.length_c   1.000
_cell.angle_alpha   90.00
_cell.angle_beta   90.00
_cell.angle_gamma   90.00
#
_symmetry.space_group_name_H-M   'P 1'
#
loop_
_entity.id
_entity.type
_entity.pdbx_description
1 polymer ?
#
loop_
_entity_poly.entity_id
_entity_poly.type
_entity_poly.pdbx_seq_one_letter_code
_entity_poly.pdbx_strand_id
1 'polypeptide(L)'
;MKTNLLLVLTLFLSVLGFSQTIVINEFDTQTPGQDYEEFVELRSEMPNTPLDGFVLVFFNGSASGDDRSYFTLDLDGTTTDINGLLLIGSTGVSPIPDVIVPPAFIQNGADAVAVYLGDDTDFPDQTQATSENLIDALIYDTNDADDTGLMALLGIDIQINEDENGNDETESIQRDTFENATYTVTTPTPGALNDGSGFDFNGISFSTNQEDYEEGETMVITFTTEFPVDSDLNLDFTLINGTFNSNDFTGTTSFTIPTGESSATVSIELIDDGTNDGDEFAEIDLGAIPEGYNRLIDNVEVLVNDVNFTMAAWGTPLVPTFGMVQSTQPDGYYDTLEGLADDALRQAMQDIVADPNTVRTQTYADIVNILKDADQNPANSNEVWLLYTEQGRKKIKFQNQGGSSVGLWNREHTYPQSRGNFGELEDVDEVADGMDVFIQTAPDSLRHAFSDGHGLRAADGPENSSRGNQDYGQYSGPTGNAGSWQGDVARAVMFLAVRYDALTLVEGDPDDSTDFQLGDLTVLLDWHRNDPPDDFELNRNNVVYTWQRNRNPFIDDPILVEHIWGNMQGMPYEAPLSINTFDSEQLVMYPNPSNGTLNVAGLEQIANVTIFNTLGQKVMENSIAPNQSLQLTLDTGIYTVVLYNETASWVKKLIVN
;
A
#
# COMPACT_ATOMS: atom_id res chain seq x y z
N MET A 1 -44.77 -52.59 67.76
CA MET A 1 -44.19 -51.24 67.55
C MET A 1 -43.01 -51.39 66.62
N LYS A 2 -42.96 -50.54 65.58
CA LYS A 2 -41.89 -50.37 64.58
C LYS A 2 -41.89 -51.35 63.39
N THR A 3 -42.67 -50.96 62.39
CA THR A 3 -42.43 -51.22 60.96
C THR A 3 -41.33 -50.24 60.52
N ASN A 4 -40.17 -50.73 60.10
CA ASN A 4 -39.19 -49.94 59.36
C ASN A 4 -38.98 -50.67 58.03
N LEU A 5 -39.71 -50.21 57.02
CA LEU A 5 -39.50 -50.54 55.62
C LEU A 5 -38.38 -49.62 55.14
N LEU A 6 -37.19 -50.18 54.91
CA LEU A 6 -36.12 -49.50 54.19
C LEU A 6 -36.45 -49.65 52.69
N LEU A 7 -37.05 -48.62 52.10
CA LEU A 7 -37.28 -48.56 50.66
C LEU A 7 -35.99 -48.03 50.01
N VAL A 8 -35.29 -48.91 49.30
CA VAL A 8 -34.22 -48.58 48.38
C VAL A 8 -34.86 -47.88 47.18
N LEU A 9 -34.61 -46.58 47.00
CA LEU A 9 -34.90 -45.88 45.74
C LEU A 9 -33.59 -45.79 44.97
N THR A 10 -33.34 -46.81 44.13
CA THR A 10 -32.39 -46.74 43.02
C THR A 10 -32.88 -45.67 42.06
N LEU A 11 -32.25 -44.49 42.11
CA LEU A 11 -32.32 -43.52 41.03
C LEU A 11 -31.46 -44.08 39.89
N PHE A 12 -32.12 -44.61 38.85
CA PHE A 12 -31.49 -44.80 37.55
C PHE A 12 -31.06 -43.41 37.06
N LEU A 13 -29.79 -43.04 37.26
CA LEU A 13 -29.13 -42.15 36.32
C LEU A 13 -28.99 -43.00 35.05
N SER A 14 -29.88 -42.79 34.09
CA SER A 14 -29.57 -43.13 32.71
C SER A 14 -28.30 -42.37 32.37
N VAL A 15 -27.20 -43.12 32.20
CA VAL A 15 -26.08 -42.66 31.40
C VAL A 15 -26.67 -42.43 30.01
N LEU A 16 -27.00 -41.17 29.70
CA LEU A 16 -27.17 -40.76 28.33
C LEU A 16 -25.79 -40.97 27.71
N GLY A 17 -25.72 -41.82 26.68
CA GLY A 17 -24.54 -41.83 25.82
C GLY A 17 -24.37 -40.41 25.30
N PHE A 18 -23.13 -39.92 25.26
CA PHE A 18 -22.80 -38.71 24.53
C PHE A 18 -23.13 -38.99 23.06
N SER A 19 -24.31 -38.56 22.60
CA SER A 19 -24.56 -38.33 21.18
C SER A 19 -23.60 -37.20 20.76
N GLN A 20 -22.98 -37.30 19.59
CA GLN A 20 -22.28 -36.15 19.01
C GLN A 20 -23.31 -35.03 18.86
N THR A 21 -23.13 -33.93 19.58
CA THR A 21 -24.09 -32.81 19.53
C THR A 21 -23.85 -31.94 18.29
N ILE A 22 -22.63 -31.96 17.77
CA ILE A 22 -22.12 -31.16 16.66
C ILE A 22 -21.17 -32.04 15.85
N VAL A 23 -21.18 -31.90 14.53
CA VAL A 23 -20.28 -32.57 13.59
C VAL A 23 -19.75 -31.60 12.55
N ILE A 24 -18.59 -31.90 11.96
CA ILE A 24 -18.08 -31.25 10.75
C ILE A 24 -18.89 -31.80 9.57
N ASN A 25 -19.67 -30.93 8.93
CA ASN A 25 -20.66 -31.27 7.91
C ASN A 25 -20.10 -31.18 6.49
N GLU A 26 -19.41 -30.09 6.20
CA GLU A 26 -18.83 -29.82 4.90
C GLU A 26 -17.52 -29.05 5.10
N PHE A 27 -16.53 -29.30 4.26
CA PHE A 27 -15.20 -28.75 4.39
C PHE A 27 -14.56 -28.59 3.02
N ASP A 28 -14.19 -27.36 2.67
CA ASP A 28 -13.61 -26.99 1.38
C ASP A 28 -12.23 -26.38 1.63
N THR A 29 -11.18 -27.09 1.22
CA THR A 29 -9.80 -26.79 1.60
C THR A 29 -9.01 -26.10 0.52
N GLN A 30 -9.46 -26.18 -0.73
CA GLN A 30 -8.76 -25.64 -1.87
C GLN A 30 -9.74 -24.97 -2.84
N THR A 31 -9.55 -23.67 -3.10
CA THR A 31 -10.43 -22.93 -4.03
C THR A 31 -9.62 -22.20 -5.11
N PRO A 32 -10.24 -21.73 -6.20
CA PRO A 32 -9.49 -21.11 -7.28
C PRO A 32 -8.84 -19.79 -6.82
N GLY A 33 -7.52 -19.70 -6.98
CA GLY A 33 -6.81 -18.42 -6.88
C GLY A 33 -6.09 -18.19 -5.55
N GLN A 34 -6.67 -17.39 -4.67
CA GLN A 34 -6.06 -16.91 -3.41
C GLN A 34 -6.81 -17.43 -2.17
N ASP A 35 -7.63 -18.47 -2.36
CA ASP A 35 -8.33 -19.16 -1.28
C ASP A 35 -9.29 -18.26 -0.47
N TYR A 36 -10.04 -17.42 -1.19
CA TYR A 36 -11.09 -16.56 -0.61
C TYR A 36 -12.42 -17.28 -0.38
N GLU A 37 -12.56 -18.51 -0.89
CA GLU A 37 -13.81 -19.29 -0.85
C GLU A 37 -13.69 -20.55 0.04
N GLU A 38 -12.58 -20.70 0.77
CA GLU A 38 -12.40 -21.76 1.79
C GLU A 38 -13.44 -21.64 2.90
N PHE A 39 -13.97 -22.79 3.33
CA PHE A 39 -14.91 -22.84 4.45
C PHE A 39 -14.93 -24.17 5.20
N VAL A 40 -15.45 -24.07 6.42
CA VAL A 40 -15.84 -25.21 7.26
C VAL A 40 -17.27 -24.98 7.72
N GLU A 41 -18.09 -26.00 7.57
CA GLU A 41 -19.47 -25.97 8.02
C GLU A 41 -19.69 -26.98 9.14
N LEU A 42 -20.21 -26.50 10.26
CA LEU A 42 -20.60 -27.35 11.37
C LEU A 42 -22.11 -27.64 11.31
N ARG A 43 -22.51 -28.82 11.77
CA ARG A 43 -23.92 -29.19 11.89
C ARG A 43 -24.24 -29.70 13.28
N SER A 44 -25.27 -29.15 13.91
CA SER A 44 -25.83 -29.62 15.16
C SER A 44 -27.00 -30.59 14.96
N GLU A 45 -27.24 -31.46 15.94
CA GLU A 45 -28.36 -32.42 15.89
C GLU A 45 -29.73 -31.70 15.83
N MET A 46 -29.83 -30.55 16.49
CA MET A 46 -31.02 -29.72 16.56
C MET A 46 -30.77 -28.37 15.89
N PRO A 47 -31.74 -27.78 15.17
CA PRO A 47 -31.64 -26.40 14.68
C PRO A 47 -31.50 -25.38 15.81
N ASN A 48 -30.93 -24.21 15.50
CA ASN A 48 -30.82 -23.09 16.44
C ASN A 48 -30.13 -23.46 17.76
N THR A 49 -29.06 -24.27 17.66
CA THR A 49 -28.29 -24.74 18.81
C THR A 49 -27.17 -23.76 19.12
N PRO A 50 -27.14 -23.15 20.33
CA PRO A 50 -25.99 -22.36 20.78
C PRO A 50 -24.75 -23.23 20.90
N LEU A 51 -23.60 -22.69 20.49
CA LEU A 51 -22.32 -23.41 20.48
C LEU A 51 -21.37 -22.94 21.59
N ASP A 52 -21.91 -22.33 22.65
CA ASP A 52 -21.12 -21.95 23.81
C ASP A 52 -20.45 -23.18 24.46
N GLY A 53 -19.14 -23.07 24.72
CA GLY A 53 -18.27 -24.09 25.29
C GLY A 53 -17.69 -25.06 24.26
N PHE A 54 -17.74 -24.73 22.97
CA PHE A 54 -17.07 -25.47 21.90
C PHE A 54 -15.99 -24.62 21.23
N VAL A 55 -14.93 -25.28 20.79
CA VAL A 55 -13.83 -24.67 20.04
C VAL A 55 -13.53 -25.49 18.78
N LEU A 56 -13.29 -24.80 17.67
CA LEU A 56 -12.84 -25.38 16.42
C LEU A 56 -11.31 -25.23 16.31
N VAL A 57 -10.60 -26.32 15.98
CA VAL A 57 -9.13 -26.35 15.99
C VAL A 57 -8.62 -27.02 14.72
N PHE A 58 -7.62 -26.42 14.09
CA PHE A 58 -6.94 -26.91 12.90
C PHE A 58 -5.51 -27.33 13.22
N PHE A 59 -5.09 -28.48 12.70
CA PHE A 59 -3.79 -29.12 12.97
C PHE A 59 -3.01 -29.37 11.69
N ASN A 60 -1.69 -29.15 11.76
CA ASN A 60 -0.77 -29.39 10.65
C ASN A 60 -0.02 -30.73 10.85
N GLY A 61 -0.29 -31.71 10.00
CA GLY A 61 0.34 -33.05 10.01
C GLY A 61 1.61 -33.15 9.14
N SER A 62 2.07 -32.04 8.55
CA SER A 62 3.38 -32.01 7.92
C SER A 62 4.49 -32.34 8.93
N ALA A 63 5.63 -32.83 8.45
CA ALA A 63 6.77 -33.14 9.31
C ALA A 63 7.30 -31.94 10.12
N SER A 64 7.05 -30.70 9.66
CA SER A 64 7.34 -29.47 10.40
C SER A 64 6.23 -29.07 11.37
N GLY A 65 4.98 -29.35 11.04
CA GLY A 65 3.80 -29.09 11.87
C GLY A 65 3.71 -30.02 13.07
N ASP A 66 4.13 -31.29 12.91
CA ASP A 66 4.25 -32.28 13.99
C ASP A 66 2.91 -32.50 14.73
N ASP A 67 1.81 -32.52 13.97
CA ASP A 67 0.43 -32.72 14.41
C ASP A 67 -0.05 -31.67 15.42
N ARG A 68 0.45 -30.43 15.28
CA ARG A 68 0.14 -29.33 16.21
C ARG A 68 -0.84 -28.33 15.62
N SER A 69 -1.59 -27.67 16.51
CA SER A 69 -2.56 -26.66 16.14
C SER A 69 -1.87 -25.44 15.54
N TYR A 70 -2.48 -24.87 14.50
CA TYR A 70 -2.03 -23.62 13.87
C TYR A 70 -3.13 -22.56 13.81
N PHE A 71 -4.39 -22.95 13.96
CA PHE A 71 -5.54 -22.03 14.04
C PHE A 71 -6.59 -22.59 15.00
N THR A 72 -7.19 -21.70 15.79
CA THR A 72 -8.23 -22.01 16.77
C THR A 72 -9.30 -20.93 16.74
N LEU A 73 -10.56 -21.33 16.79
CA LEU A 73 -11.71 -20.44 16.80
C LEU A 73 -12.66 -20.84 17.92
N ASP A 74 -12.83 -19.96 18.90
CA ASP A 74 -13.86 -20.07 19.93
C ASP A 74 -15.24 -19.87 19.29
N LEU A 75 -16.19 -20.76 19.61
CA LEU A 75 -17.56 -20.74 19.07
C LEU A 75 -18.56 -20.10 20.04
N ASP A 76 -18.11 -19.60 21.20
CA ASP A 76 -18.95 -18.86 22.14
C ASP A 76 -19.71 -17.71 21.47
N GLY A 77 -20.99 -17.57 21.81
CA GLY A 77 -21.89 -16.57 21.24
C GLY A 77 -22.43 -16.87 19.84
N THR A 78 -21.98 -17.95 19.18
CA THR A 78 -22.53 -18.40 17.90
C THR A 78 -23.71 -19.37 18.10
N THR A 79 -24.53 -19.53 17.06
CA THR A 79 -25.71 -20.41 17.08
C THR A 79 -25.94 -20.93 15.67
N THR A 80 -26.23 -22.23 15.55
CA THR A 80 -26.56 -22.80 14.23
C THR A 80 -27.90 -22.29 13.70
N ASP A 81 -28.12 -22.37 12.40
CA ASP A 81 -29.31 -21.86 11.73
C ASP A 81 -30.53 -22.80 11.85
N ILE A 82 -31.56 -22.58 11.02
CA ILE A 82 -32.76 -23.42 10.97
C ILE A 82 -32.51 -24.83 10.39
N ASN A 83 -31.44 -25.01 9.62
CA ASN A 83 -30.94 -26.30 9.15
C ASN A 83 -30.02 -26.98 10.19
N GLY A 84 -29.65 -26.26 11.24
CA GLY A 84 -28.67 -26.68 12.22
C GLY A 84 -27.25 -26.51 11.74
N LEU A 85 -26.99 -25.65 10.75
CA LEU A 85 -25.68 -25.36 10.19
C LEU A 85 -25.06 -24.11 10.82
N LEU A 86 -23.74 -24.06 10.91
CA LEU A 86 -22.96 -22.83 11.12
C LEU A 86 -21.88 -22.81 10.05
N LEU A 87 -21.95 -21.82 9.16
CA LEU A 87 -20.98 -21.64 8.09
C LEU A 87 -19.85 -20.71 8.58
N ILE A 88 -18.62 -21.19 8.51
CA ILE A 88 -17.41 -20.45 8.89
C ILE A 88 -16.51 -20.38 7.66
N GLY A 89 -16.10 -19.20 7.24
CA GLY A 89 -15.27 -19.05 6.05
C GLY A 89 -14.89 -17.61 5.75
N SER A 90 -14.27 -17.40 4.61
CA SER A 90 -13.87 -16.07 4.16
C SER A 90 -15.00 -15.31 3.47
N THR A 91 -14.80 -14.01 3.22
CA THR A 91 -15.81 -13.14 2.59
C THR A 91 -16.13 -13.49 1.14
N GLY A 92 -15.37 -14.39 0.50
CA GLY A 92 -15.68 -14.88 -0.86
C GLY A 92 -16.75 -15.98 -0.88
N VAL A 93 -16.99 -16.66 0.25
CA VAL A 93 -17.98 -17.74 0.34
C VAL A 93 -19.39 -17.18 0.15
N SER A 94 -20.22 -17.88 -0.63
CA SER A 94 -21.62 -17.53 -0.86
C SER A 94 -22.53 -18.72 -0.54
N PRO A 95 -23.50 -18.59 0.40
CA PRO A 95 -23.87 -17.39 1.13
C PRO A 95 -22.75 -16.91 2.09
N ILE A 96 -22.81 -15.63 2.45
CA ILE A 96 -21.84 -15.02 3.36
C ILE A 96 -21.83 -15.82 4.68
N PRO A 97 -20.65 -16.26 5.17
CA PRO A 97 -20.52 -17.07 6.38
C PRO A 97 -21.10 -16.39 7.63
N ASP A 98 -21.60 -17.22 8.56
CA ASP A 98 -22.05 -16.77 9.89
C ASP A 98 -20.88 -16.27 10.74
N VAL A 99 -19.69 -16.85 10.52
CA VAL A 99 -18.43 -16.42 11.13
C VAL A 99 -17.40 -16.18 10.04
N ILE A 100 -16.99 -14.92 9.89
CA ILE A 100 -16.00 -14.50 8.90
C ILE A 100 -14.59 -14.70 9.49
N VAL A 101 -13.75 -15.41 8.77
CA VAL A 101 -12.32 -15.61 9.06
C VAL A 101 -11.46 -15.04 7.92
N PRO A 102 -10.15 -14.80 8.13
CA PRO A 102 -9.25 -14.37 7.06
C PRO A 102 -9.14 -15.41 5.92
N PRO A 103 -8.82 -14.98 4.68
CA PRO A 103 -8.54 -15.89 3.58
C PRO A 103 -7.31 -16.75 3.82
N ALA A 104 -7.23 -17.89 3.12
CA ALA A 104 -6.14 -18.87 3.24
C ALA A 104 -5.87 -19.29 4.70
N PHE A 105 -6.93 -19.49 5.47
CA PHE A 105 -6.83 -19.93 6.87
C PHE A 105 -6.79 -21.46 6.97
N ILE A 106 -7.16 -22.16 5.91
CA ILE A 106 -7.03 -23.62 5.81
C ILE A 106 -5.68 -23.92 5.15
N GLN A 107 -4.97 -24.93 5.65
CA GLN A 107 -3.72 -25.39 5.05
C GLN A 107 -3.98 -26.61 4.19
N ASN A 108 -3.30 -26.66 3.05
CA ASN A 108 -3.22 -27.84 2.20
C ASN A 108 -2.16 -28.81 2.72
N GLY A 109 -2.53 -30.07 2.85
CA GLY A 109 -1.65 -31.14 3.32
C GLY A 109 -2.43 -32.24 4.05
N ALA A 110 -1.70 -33.24 4.54
CA ALA A 110 -2.24 -34.28 5.42
C ALA A 110 -2.52 -33.68 6.82
N ASP A 111 -3.63 -32.97 6.94
CA ASP A 111 -3.98 -32.09 8.05
C ASP A 111 -5.33 -32.50 8.68
N ALA A 112 -5.76 -31.80 9.72
CA ALA A 112 -7.04 -32.09 10.37
C ALA A 112 -7.74 -30.85 10.92
N VAL A 113 -9.06 -30.92 10.93
CA VAL A 113 -9.94 -29.99 11.63
C VAL A 113 -10.77 -30.76 12.66
N ALA A 114 -10.96 -30.18 13.84
CA ALA A 114 -11.60 -30.85 14.97
C ALA A 114 -12.41 -29.89 15.84
N VAL A 115 -13.54 -30.37 16.34
CA VAL A 115 -14.38 -29.68 17.33
C VAL A 115 -14.18 -30.32 18.69
N TYR A 116 -13.89 -29.49 19.69
CA TYR A 116 -13.72 -29.92 21.08
C TYR A 116 -14.72 -29.25 22.00
N LEU A 117 -15.02 -29.89 23.13
CA LEU A 117 -15.65 -29.23 24.28
C LEU A 117 -14.55 -28.50 25.06
N GLY A 118 -14.54 -27.18 25.00
CA GLY A 118 -13.47 -26.33 25.53
C GLY A 118 -13.53 -24.91 25.00
N ASP A 119 -12.42 -24.20 25.15
CA ASP A 119 -12.24 -22.78 24.80
C ASP A 119 -10.93 -22.64 24.01
N ASP A 120 -10.74 -21.54 23.26
CA ASP A 120 -9.50 -21.32 22.47
C ASP A 120 -8.25 -21.29 23.36
N THR A 121 -8.39 -20.84 24.60
CA THR A 121 -7.32 -20.81 25.59
C THR A 121 -6.84 -22.21 26.04
N ASP A 122 -7.62 -23.26 25.79
CA ASP A 122 -7.20 -24.65 26.01
C ASP A 122 -6.24 -25.15 24.90
N PHE A 123 -6.19 -24.46 23.76
CA PHE A 123 -5.34 -24.77 22.61
C PHE A 123 -4.43 -23.57 22.22
N PRO A 124 -3.47 -23.15 23.09
CA PRO A 124 -2.45 -22.19 22.68
C PRO A 124 -1.73 -22.63 21.39
N ASP A 125 -1.16 -21.68 20.64
CA ASP A 125 -0.42 -21.97 19.40
C ASP A 125 0.53 -23.17 19.57
N GLN A 126 0.52 -24.06 18.56
CA GLN A 126 1.29 -25.30 18.52
C GLN A 126 0.93 -26.35 19.59
N THR A 127 -0.35 -26.45 19.97
CA THR A 127 -0.84 -27.53 20.85
C THR A 127 -0.99 -28.84 20.09
N GLN A 128 -0.49 -29.95 20.63
CA GLN A 128 -0.60 -31.27 20.01
C GLN A 128 -2.07 -31.72 19.89
N ALA A 129 -2.43 -32.34 18.77
CA ALA A 129 -3.72 -33.02 18.60
C ALA A 129 -3.97 -34.06 19.70
N THR A 130 -5.24 -34.17 20.14
CA THR A 130 -5.63 -35.04 21.26
C THR A 130 -7.05 -35.57 21.08
N SER A 131 -7.36 -36.70 21.70
CA SER A 131 -8.73 -37.23 21.80
C SER A 131 -9.44 -36.82 23.10
N GLU A 132 -8.77 -36.05 23.97
CA GLU A 132 -9.38 -35.52 25.19
C GLU A 132 -10.40 -34.43 24.83
N ASN A 133 -11.63 -34.58 25.32
CA ASN A 133 -12.78 -33.69 25.05
C ASN A 133 -13.15 -33.52 23.56
N LEU A 134 -12.64 -34.39 22.69
CA LEU A 134 -12.96 -34.38 21.26
C LEU A 134 -14.44 -34.73 21.04
N ILE A 135 -15.11 -33.91 20.23
CA ILE A 135 -16.52 -34.10 19.83
C ILE A 135 -16.59 -34.75 18.45
N ASP A 136 -15.88 -34.18 17.49
CA ASP A 136 -15.81 -34.64 16.11
C ASP A 136 -14.52 -34.14 15.46
N ALA A 137 -14.00 -34.87 14.49
CA ALA A 137 -12.83 -34.46 13.71
C ALA A 137 -12.86 -35.05 12.31
N LEU A 138 -12.24 -34.33 11.38
CA LEU A 138 -12.00 -34.72 10.00
C LEU A 138 -10.50 -34.60 9.72
N ILE A 139 -9.90 -35.67 9.21
CA ILE A 139 -8.53 -35.66 8.72
C ILE A 139 -8.61 -35.68 7.19
N TYR A 140 -7.91 -34.78 6.54
CA TYR A 140 -8.04 -34.52 5.11
C TYR A 140 -6.67 -34.40 4.43
N ASP A 141 -6.66 -34.46 3.10
CA ASP A 141 -5.52 -34.12 2.26
C ASP A 141 -5.91 -33.63 0.86
N THR A 142 -4.93 -33.06 0.16
CA THR A 142 -4.99 -32.68 -1.25
C THR A 142 -4.05 -33.57 -2.07
N ASN A 143 -4.27 -34.90 -2.03
CA ASN A 143 -3.46 -35.93 -2.70
C ASN A 143 -2.12 -36.26 -2.02
N ASP A 144 -2.05 -36.07 -0.71
CA ASP A 144 -0.90 -36.44 0.12
C ASP A 144 -0.98 -37.89 0.62
N ALA A 145 0.06 -38.34 1.32
CA ALA A 145 0.03 -39.65 1.98
C ALA A 145 -0.60 -39.55 3.37
N ASP A 146 -1.38 -40.55 3.77
CA ASP A 146 -2.01 -40.64 5.10
C ASP A 146 -1.04 -40.34 6.25
N ASP A 147 -1.40 -39.38 7.11
CA ASP A 147 -0.70 -39.13 8.35
C ASP A 147 -1.20 -40.05 9.47
N THR A 148 -0.57 -41.22 9.55
CA THR A 148 -0.87 -42.21 10.60
C THR A 148 -0.62 -41.71 12.03
N GLY A 149 0.17 -40.64 12.23
CA GLY A 149 0.44 -40.02 13.53
C GLY A 149 -0.76 -39.23 14.01
N LEU A 150 -1.19 -38.25 13.20
CA LEU A 150 -2.37 -37.44 13.42
C LEU A 150 -3.65 -38.30 13.56
N MET A 151 -3.81 -39.30 12.69
CA MET A 151 -4.86 -40.32 12.78
C MET A 151 -4.91 -41.03 14.13
N ALA A 152 -3.74 -41.42 14.66
CA ALA A 152 -3.67 -42.09 15.95
C ALA A 152 -3.95 -41.16 17.14
N LEU A 153 -3.59 -39.87 17.04
CA LEU A 153 -3.85 -38.87 18.07
C LEU A 153 -5.35 -38.55 18.21
N LEU A 154 -6.05 -38.41 17.09
CA LEU A 154 -7.48 -38.11 17.02
C LEU A 154 -8.36 -39.37 17.08
N GLY A 155 -7.78 -40.55 16.88
CA GLY A 155 -8.51 -41.82 16.92
C GLY A 155 -9.39 -42.03 15.69
N ILE A 156 -8.97 -41.52 14.54
CA ILE A 156 -9.67 -41.60 13.25
C ILE A 156 -8.90 -42.57 12.33
N ASP A 157 -9.61 -43.48 11.68
CA ASP A 157 -9.01 -44.56 10.88
C ASP A 157 -8.86 -44.21 9.38
N ILE A 158 -9.35 -43.05 8.93
CA ILE A 158 -9.38 -42.65 7.52
C ILE A 158 -9.00 -41.18 7.38
N GLN A 159 -8.11 -40.88 6.44
CA GLN A 159 -7.86 -39.53 5.91
C GLN A 159 -8.58 -39.39 4.56
N ILE A 160 -9.30 -38.28 4.36
CA ILE A 160 -10.13 -38.05 3.17
C ILE A 160 -9.38 -37.16 2.19
N ASN A 161 -9.22 -37.62 0.95
CA ASN A 161 -8.56 -36.85 -0.11
C ASN A 161 -9.59 -35.99 -0.87
N GLU A 162 -9.52 -34.67 -0.73
CA GLU A 162 -10.36 -33.72 -1.48
C GLU A 162 -10.06 -33.71 -2.99
N ASP A 163 -8.84 -34.07 -3.38
CA ASP A 163 -8.45 -34.22 -4.79
C ASP A 163 -8.77 -35.63 -5.35
N GLU A 164 -9.64 -36.42 -4.71
CA GLU A 164 -9.90 -37.81 -5.16
C GLU A 164 -10.41 -37.90 -6.61
N ASN A 165 -11.08 -36.84 -7.09
CA ASN A 165 -11.61 -36.73 -8.44
C ASN A 165 -10.75 -35.88 -9.40
N GLY A 166 -9.67 -35.26 -8.93
CA GLY A 166 -8.84 -34.35 -9.73
C GLY A 166 -9.44 -32.95 -9.92
N ASN A 167 -10.35 -32.51 -9.05
CA ASN A 167 -11.07 -31.21 -9.14
C ASN A 167 -11.19 -30.52 -7.78
N ASP A 168 -10.17 -30.65 -6.93
CA ASP A 168 -10.06 -30.02 -5.61
C ASP A 168 -10.46 -28.54 -5.61
N GLU A 169 -10.05 -27.75 -6.61
CA GLU A 169 -10.45 -26.32 -6.72
C GLU A 169 -11.97 -26.07 -6.88
N THR A 170 -12.81 -27.10 -7.02
CA THR A 170 -14.26 -26.96 -7.30
C THR A 170 -15.12 -27.99 -6.58
N GLU A 171 -14.56 -28.74 -5.65
CA GLU A 171 -15.22 -29.79 -4.87
C GLU A 171 -14.83 -29.69 -3.40
N SER A 172 -15.71 -30.13 -2.51
CA SER A 172 -15.52 -30.12 -1.07
C SER A 172 -15.82 -31.50 -0.47
N ILE A 173 -15.32 -31.74 0.74
CA ILE A 173 -15.56 -32.95 1.52
C ILE A 173 -16.92 -32.83 2.23
N GLN A 174 -17.91 -33.60 1.78
CA GLN A 174 -19.27 -33.58 2.33
C GLN A 174 -19.58 -34.83 3.17
N ARG A 175 -20.05 -34.64 4.41
CA ARG A 175 -20.55 -35.73 5.27
C ARG A 175 -21.91 -36.23 4.77
N ASP A 176 -22.04 -37.55 4.58
CA ASP A 176 -23.29 -38.18 4.10
C ASP A 176 -24.37 -38.32 5.20
N THR A 177 -23.96 -38.65 6.44
CA THR A 177 -24.89 -38.86 7.56
C THR A 177 -24.34 -38.34 8.88
N PHE A 178 -25.24 -37.90 9.76
CA PHE A 178 -24.87 -37.29 11.04
C PHE A 178 -24.08 -38.24 11.97
N GLU A 179 -24.63 -39.40 12.35
CA GLU A 179 -24.05 -40.30 13.38
C GLU A 179 -22.99 -41.30 12.87
N ASN A 180 -22.90 -41.56 11.56
CA ASN A 180 -21.91 -42.49 10.99
C ASN A 180 -21.22 -41.80 9.82
N ALA A 181 -20.16 -41.06 10.13
CA ALA A 181 -19.40 -40.30 9.14
C ALA A 181 -18.93 -41.19 7.99
N THR A 182 -19.53 -40.99 6.83
CA THR A 182 -18.93 -41.29 5.52
C THR A 182 -18.92 -39.98 4.76
N TYR A 183 -17.96 -39.86 3.85
CA TYR A 183 -17.74 -38.62 3.11
C TYR A 183 -17.80 -38.88 1.62
N THR A 184 -18.31 -37.90 0.90
CA THR A 184 -18.33 -37.82 -0.56
C THR A 184 -17.66 -36.51 -0.95
N VAL A 185 -16.71 -36.55 -1.89
CA VAL A 185 -16.14 -35.34 -2.47
C VAL A 185 -16.96 -34.93 -3.69
N THR A 186 -17.54 -33.73 -3.65
CA THR A 186 -18.41 -33.22 -4.73
C THR A 186 -18.59 -31.71 -4.67
N THR A 187 -19.39 -31.14 -5.58
CA THR A 187 -19.60 -29.69 -5.69
C THR A 187 -20.07 -29.07 -4.36
N PRO A 188 -19.45 -27.96 -3.90
CA PRO A 188 -19.77 -27.36 -2.62
C PRO A 188 -21.22 -26.90 -2.47
N THR A 189 -21.76 -27.01 -1.25
CA THR A 189 -23.12 -26.64 -0.87
C THR A 189 -23.18 -25.77 0.41
N PRO A 190 -22.35 -24.72 0.55
CA PRO A 190 -22.32 -23.90 1.76
C PRO A 190 -23.70 -23.34 2.13
N GLY A 191 -24.05 -23.42 3.41
CA GLY A 191 -25.34 -22.97 3.96
C GLY A 191 -26.52 -23.88 3.62
N ALA A 192 -26.31 -25.02 2.98
CA ALA A 192 -27.34 -25.99 2.63
C ALA A 192 -26.98 -27.39 3.14
N LEU A 193 -27.99 -28.20 3.49
CA LEU A 193 -27.72 -29.59 3.84
C LEU A 193 -27.21 -30.35 2.60
N ASN A 194 -26.12 -31.12 2.75
CA ASN A 194 -25.48 -31.90 1.68
C ASN A 194 -26.44 -32.85 0.93
N ASP A 195 -27.53 -33.29 1.58
CA ASP A 195 -28.57 -34.14 0.98
C ASP A 195 -29.71 -33.37 0.29
N GLY A 196 -29.68 -32.04 0.35
CA GLY A 196 -30.68 -31.12 -0.19
C GLY A 196 -32.04 -31.16 0.53
N SER A 197 -32.13 -31.75 1.73
CA SER A 197 -33.41 -31.90 2.44
C SER A 197 -33.79 -30.73 3.36
N GLY A 198 -32.91 -29.74 3.46
CA GLY A 198 -33.03 -28.60 4.37
C GLY A 198 -34.13 -27.61 3.99
N PHE A 199 -34.24 -26.58 4.82
CA PHE A 199 -34.91 -25.35 4.49
C PHE A 199 -34.09 -24.61 3.42
N ASP A 200 -34.75 -24.28 2.31
CA ASP A 200 -34.17 -23.48 1.24
C ASP A 200 -34.32 -21.99 1.58
N PHE A 201 -33.21 -21.32 1.81
CA PHE A 201 -33.20 -19.86 1.94
C PHE A 201 -33.45 -19.20 0.58
N ASN A 202 -34.11 -18.04 0.60
CA ASN A 202 -34.18 -17.17 -0.56
C ASN A 202 -33.01 -16.19 -0.52
N GLY A 203 -31.98 -16.41 -1.34
CA GLY A 203 -30.77 -15.61 -1.33
C GLY A 203 -30.98 -14.18 -1.77
N ILE A 204 -30.50 -13.24 -0.96
CA ILE A 204 -30.48 -11.81 -1.26
C ILE A 204 -29.13 -11.46 -1.89
N SER A 205 -29.18 -10.79 -3.03
CA SER A 205 -27.99 -10.24 -3.69
C SER A 205 -28.24 -8.79 -4.11
N PHE A 206 -27.19 -8.09 -4.52
CA PHE A 206 -27.31 -6.78 -5.13
C PHE A 206 -26.20 -6.53 -6.15
N SER A 207 -26.43 -5.53 -6.98
CA SER A 207 -25.43 -5.00 -7.92
C SER A 207 -25.63 -3.52 -8.11
N THR A 208 -24.54 -2.82 -8.40
CA THR A 208 -24.55 -1.44 -8.85
C THR A 208 -24.55 -1.39 -10.38
N ASN A 209 -24.98 -0.25 -10.95
CA ASN A 209 -24.94 -0.06 -12.40
C ASN A 209 -23.51 0.19 -12.95
N GLN A 210 -22.54 0.49 -12.07
CA GLN A 210 -21.13 0.73 -12.37
C GLN A 210 -20.25 0.28 -11.18
N GLU A 211 -18.96 0.06 -11.42
CA GLU A 211 -17.98 -0.30 -10.36
C GLU A 211 -17.38 0.93 -9.68
N ASP A 212 -17.16 2.01 -10.45
CA ASP A 212 -16.62 3.29 -10.00
C ASP A 212 -17.61 4.40 -10.34
N TYR A 213 -17.71 5.40 -9.46
CA TYR A 213 -18.55 6.59 -9.64
C TYR A 213 -17.74 7.87 -9.46
N GLU A 214 -18.18 8.97 -10.06
CA GLU A 214 -17.74 10.32 -9.72
C GLU A 214 -18.77 10.98 -8.77
N GLU A 215 -18.33 11.86 -7.88
CA GLU A 215 -19.25 12.71 -7.13
C GLU A 215 -20.18 13.51 -8.06
N GLY A 216 -21.43 13.68 -7.63
CA GLY A 216 -22.49 14.26 -8.45
C GLY A 216 -23.20 13.26 -9.38
N GLU A 217 -22.71 12.02 -9.48
CA GLU A 217 -23.42 10.94 -10.17
C GLU A 217 -24.50 10.28 -9.30
N THR A 218 -25.40 9.55 -9.96
CA THR A 218 -26.40 8.73 -9.30
C THR A 218 -25.97 7.26 -9.32
N MET A 219 -25.74 6.68 -8.14
CA MET A 219 -25.56 5.25 -7.94
C MET A 219 -26.91 4.55 -7.91
N VAL A 220 -27.11 3.58 -8.80
CA VAL A 220 -28.33 2.77 -8.87
C VAL A 220 -28.00 1.37 -8.37
N ILE A 221 -28.54 1.03 -7.20
CA ILE A 221 -28.37 -0.27 -6.56
C ILE A 221 -29.61 -1.12 -6.86
N THR A 222 -29.42 -2.27 -7.50
CA THR A 222 -30.48 -3.24 -7.76
C THR A 222 -30.33 -4.41 -6.80
N PHE A 223 -31.26 -4.51 -5.86
CA PHE A 223 -31.38 -5.63 -4.93
C PHE A 223 -32.25 -6.72 -5.56
N THR A 224 -31.85 -7.97 -5.39
CA THR A 224 -32.52 -9.14 -5.98
C THR A 224 -32.66 -10.26 -4.96
N THR A 225 -33.70 -11.07 -5.13
CA THR A 225 -33.83 -12.37 -4.49
C THR A 225 -33.83 -13.48 -5.53
N GLU A 226 -33.37 -14.67 -5.18
CA GLU A 226 -33.37 -15.83 -6.10
C GLU A 226 -34.78 -16.24 -6.54
N PHE A 227 -35.75 -16.13 -5.62
CA PHE A 227 -37.16 -16.41 -5.85
C PHE A 227 -38.04 -15.20 -5.53
N PRO A 228 -39.22 -15.07 -6.17
CA PRO A 228 -40.19 -14.04 -5.81
C PRO A 228 -40.61 -14.12 -4.34
N VAL A 229 -40.71 -12.97 -3.67
CA VAL A 229 -41.00 -12.93 -2.23
C VAL A 229 -42.48 -13.17 -1.93
N ASP A 230 -42.79 -13.93 -0.88
CA ASP A 230 -44.16 -14.29 -0.48
C ASP A 230 -44.89 -13.18 0.32
N SER A 231 -44.15 -12.17 0.77
CA SER A 231 -44.63 -10.94 1.39
C SER A 231 -43.64 -9.81 1.14
N ASP A 232 -44.06 -8.55 1.27
CA ASP A 232 -43.18 -7.39 1.09
C ASP A 232 -41.92 -7.52 1.98
N LEU A 233 -40.77 -7.69 1.34
CA LEU A 233 -39.47 -7.80 2.02
C LEU A 233 -38.90 -6.39 2.18
N ASN A 234 -38.81 -5.93 3.41
CA ASN A 234 -38.30 -4.60 3.74
C ASN A 234 -36.96 -4.74 4.44
N LEU A 235 -35.93 -4.11 3.90
CA LEU A 235 -34.57 -4.18 4.38
C LEU A 235 -33.95 -2.79 4.39
N ASP A 236 -33.08 -2.57 5.37
CA ASP A 236 -32.21 -1.41 5.44
C ASP A 236 -30.80 -1.82 5.01
N PHE A 237 -30.00 -0.85 4.55
CA PHE A 237 -28.57 -1.01 4.32
C PHE A 237 -27.84 0.25 4.77
N THR A 238 -26.52 0.20 4.86
CA THR A 238 -25.66 1.36 5.07
C THR A 238 -24.76 1.55 3.84
N LEU A 239 -24.20 2.75 3.72
CA LEU A 239 -23.15 3.09 2.75
C LEU A 239 -21.87 3.59 3.44
N ILE A 240 -21.92 3.68 4.77
CA ILE A 240 -20.92 4.36 5.58
C ILE A 240 -19.65 3.51 5.66
N ASN A 241 -18.50 4.06 5.25
CA ASN A 241 -17.20 3.44 5.41
C ASN A 241 -16.11 4.50 5.59
N GLY A 242 -15.48 4.51 6.76
CA GLY A 242 -14.43 5.48 7.10
C GLY A 242 -14.92 6.93 7.02
N THR A 243 -14.38 7.67 6.06
CA THR A 243 -14.73 9.07 5.81
C THR A 243 -15.98 9.23 4.94
N PHE A 244 -16.34 8.24 4.13
CA PHE A 244 -17.61 8.23 3.39
C PHE A 244 -18.77 8.02 4.36
N ASN A 245 -19.61 9.03 4.51
CA ASN A 245 -20.63 9.13 5.53
C ASN A 245 -21.95 9.75 5.00
N SER A 246 -22.87 10.09 5.90
CA SER A 246 -24.19 10.65 5.55
C SER A 246 -24.16 12.04 4.90
N ASN A 247 -22.99 12.70 4.86
CA ASN A 247 -22.81 13.98 4.19
C ASN A 247 -22.49 13.83 2.70
N ASP A 248 -22.14 12.62 2.26
CA ASP A 248 -21.53 12.35 0.95
C ASP A 248 -22.55 11.76 -0.05
N PHE A 249 -23.75 11.47 0.44
CA PHE A 249 -24.85 11.05 -0.41
C PHE A 249 -26.23 11.54 0.07
N THR A 250 -27.19 11.57 -0.85
CA THR A 250 -28.62 11.66 -0.53
C THR A 250 -29.38 10.48 -1.13
N GLY A 251 -30.44 10.04 -0.44
CA GLY A 251 -31.24 8.90 -0.87
C GLY A 251 -31.82 8.17 0.32
N THR A 252 -32.61 7.14 0.05
CA THR A 252 -33.13 6.24 1.10
C THR A 252 -32.27 4.99 1.15
N THR A 253 -31.66 4.70 2.29
CA THR A 253 -30.89 3.48 2.52
C THR A 253 -31.77 2.32 3.00
N SER A 254 -32.94 2.20 2.38
CA SER A 254 -33.95 1.20 2.67
C SER A 254 -34.65 0.82 1.37
N PHE A 255 -35.00 -0.44 1.18
CA PHE A 255 -35.73 -0.91 0.00
C PHE A 255 -36.84 -1.89 0.36
N THR A 256 -37.79 -2.01 -0.55
CA THR A 256 -38.87 -2.99 -0.45
C THR A 256 -38.93 -3.80 -1.74
N ILE A 257 -38.73 -5.12 -1.67
CA ILE A 257 -39.11 -6.03 -2.75
C ILE A 257 -40.59 -6.38 -2.53
N PRO A 258 -41.52 -5.96 -3.42
CA PRO A 258 -42.94 -6.21 -3.22
C PRO A 258 -43.28 -7.70 -3.34
N THR A 259 -44.33 -8.12 -2.65
CA THR A 259 -44.90 -9.46 -2.75
C THR A 259 -45.10 -9.89 -4.22
N GLY A 260 -44.51 -11.02 -4.60
CA GLY A 260 -44.59 -11.60 -5.95
C GLY A 260 -43.54 -11.10 -6.94
N GLU A 261 -42.67 -10.16 -6.53
CA GLU A 261 -41.51 -9.70 -7.30
C GLU A 261 -40.22 -10.29 -6.71
N SER A 262 -39.13 -10.23 -7.46
CA SER A 262 -37.81 -10.73 -7.05
C SER A 262 -36.71 -9.66 -7.10
N SER A 263 -37.08 -8.39 -7.28
CA SER A 263 -36.11 -7.30 -7.29
C SER A 263 -36.72 -5.95 -6.91
N ALA A 264 -35.86 -5.06 -6.46
CA ALA A 264 -36.13 -3.66 -6.24
C ALA A 264 -34.88 -2.82 -6.55
N THR A 265 -35.07 -1.54 -6.82
CA THR A 265 -33.97 -0.62 -7.13
C THR A 265 -34.05 0.60 -6.23
N VAL A 266 -32.89 1.04 -5.76
CA VAL A 266 -32.69 2.30 -5.04
C VAL A 266 -31.75 3.19 -5.86
N SER A 267 -32.00 4.49 -5.83
CA SER A 267 -31.10 5.50 -6.39
C SER A 267 -30.53 6.34 -5.26
N ILE A 268 -29.22 6.44 -5.23
CA ILE A 268 -28.42 7.22 -4.30
C ILE A 268 -27.71 8.31 -5.11
N GLU A 269 -27.94 9.56 -4.76
CA GLU A 269 -27.22 10.69 -5.37
C GLU A 269 -25.95 10.93 -4.57
N LEU A 270 -24.80 10.81 -5.21
CA LEU A 270 -23.50 11.13 -4.61
C LEU A 270 -23.32 12.64 -4.64
N ILE A 271 -22.92 13.24 -3.53
CA ILE A 271 -22.87 14.69 -3.38
C ILE A 271 -21.52 15.20 -3.88
N ASP A 272 -21.53 16.07 -4.90
CA ASP A 272 -20.41 16.98 -5.19
C ASP A 272 -20.55 18.20 -4.27
N ASP A 273 -19.75 18.23 -3.20
CA ASP A 273 -19.85 19.22 -2.13
C ASP A 273 -19.00 20.48 -2.38
N GLY A 274 -18.16 20.45 -3.43
CA GLY A 274 -17.27 21.53 -3.83
C GLY A 274 -15.95 21.57 -3.06
N THR A 275 -15.63 20.56 -2.26
CA THR A 275 -14.39 20.41 -1.50
C THR A 275 -13.62 19.16 -1.91
N ASN A 276 -12.30 19.19 -1.75
CA ASN A 276 -11.46 18.03 -2.03
C ASN A 276 -11.07 17.31 -0.73
N ASP A 277 -11.81 16.28 -0.36
CA ASP A 277 -11.51 15.37 0.74
C ASP A 277 -10.92 14.02 0.27
N GLY A 278 -10.91 13.78 -1.04
CA GLY A 278 -10.22 12.68 -1.71
C GLY A 278 -11.15 11.52 -2.04
N ASP A 279 -10.70 10.62 -2.91
CA ASP A 279 -11.50 9.44 -3.28
C ASP A 279 -11.81 8.55 -2.06
N GLU A 280 -13.02 7.99 -2.01
CA GLU A 280 -13.53 7.21 -0.89
C GLU A 280 -14.25 5.93 -1.35
N PHE A 281 -14.45 4.98 -0.44
CA PHE A 281 -15.29 3.80 -0.70
C PHE A 281 -16.63 3.96 0.02
N ALA A 282 -17.73 3.80 -0.69
CA ALA A 282 -19.04 3.54 -0.10
C ALA A 282 -19.19 2.02 0.10
N GLU A 283 -19.54 1.56 1.30
CA GLU A 283 -19.72 0.13 1.58
C GLU A 283 -21.21 -0.23 1.64
N ILE A 284 -21.70 -1.03 0.69
CA ILE A 284 -23.06 -1.56 0.74
C ILE A 284 -23.08 -2.73 1.73
N ASP A 285 -23.45 -2.42 2.97
CA ASP A 285 -23.65 -3.39 4.06
C ASP A 285 -25.15 -3.50 4.38
N LEU A 286 -25.71 -4.69 4.16
CA LEU A 286 -27.10 -5.03 4.39
C LEU A 286 -27.37 -5.14 5.91
N GLY A 287 -28.44 -4.50 6.38
CA GLY A 287 -28.89 -4.60 7.77
C GLY A 287 -29.41 -5.98 8.15
N ALA A 288 -30.18 -6.07 9.24
CA ALA A 288 -30.70 -7.34 9.74
C ALA A 288 -31.57 -8.07 8.69
N ILE A 289 -31.27 -9.36 8.47
CA ILE A 289 -31.98 -10.20 7.50
C ILE A 289 -33.14 -10.96 8.19
N PRO A 290 -34.37 -10.93 7.64
CA PRO A 290 -35.50 -11.70 8.15
C PRO A 290 -35.30 -13.21 8.02
N GLU A 291 -36.00 -13.96 8.89
CA GLU A 291 -36.07 -15.42 8.80
C GLU A 291 -36.51 -15.87 7.40
N GLY A 292 -35.82 -16.88 6.86
CA GLY A 292 -36.09 -17.45 5.54
C GLY A 292 -35.24 -16.87 4.39
N TYR A 293 -34.36 -15.91 4.68
CA TYR A 293 -33.43 -15.32 3.72
C TYR A 293 -31.98 -15.44 4.23
N ASN A 294 -31.03 -15.45 3.31
CA ASN A 294 -29.60 -15.38 3.57
C ASN A 294 -28.95 -14.35 2.63
N ARG A 295 -27.71 -13.97 2.92
CA ARG A 295 -26.93 -12.99 2.13
C ARG A 295 -26.08 -13.77 1.13
N LEU A 296 -26.26 -13.54 -0.17
CA LEU A 296 -25.37 -14.10 -1.19
C LEU A 296 -24.14 -13.22 -1.42
N ILE A 297 -24.26 -11.93 -1.11
CA ILE A 297 -23.21 -10.92 -1.19
C ILE A 297 -23.48 -9.85 -0.13
N ASP A 298 -22.43 -9.29 0.47
CA ASP A 298 -22.51 -8.22 1.46
C ASP A 298 -21.17 -7.50 1.60
N ASN A 299 -21.15 -6.35 2.30
CA ASN A 299 -19.94 -5.54 2.56
C ASN A 299 -19.16 -5.20 1.27
N VAL A 300 -19.89 -4.82 0.22
CA VAL A 300 -19.27 -4.52 -1.08
C VAL A 300 -18.86 -3.05 -1.12
N GLU A 301 -17.57 -2.81 -1.24
CA GLU A 301 -17.01 -1.48 -1.45
C GLU A 301 -17.20 -1.02 -2.91
N VAL A 302 -17.68 0.21 -3.06
CA VAL A 302 -17.88 0.89 -4.34
C VAL A 302 -17.09 2.18 -4.31
N LEU A 303 -16.20 2.40 -5.29
CA LEU A 303 -15.34 3.57 -5.30
C LEU A 303 -16.12 4.81 -5.75
N VAL A 304 -16.06 5.87 -4.94
CA VAL A 304 -16.57 7.20 -5.27
C VAL A 304 -15.38 8.15 -5.40
N ASN A 305 -15.23 8.72 -6.59
CA ASN A 305 -14.11 9.59 -6.93
C ASN A 305 -14.47 11.04 -6.73
N ASP A 306 -13.62 11.73 -6.00
CA ASP A 306 -13.72 13.15 -5.75
C ASP A 306 -13.38 13.91 -7.03
N VAL A 307 -14.29 14.80 -7.45
CA VAL A 307 -14.17 15.56 -8.71
C VAL A 307 -13.57 16.95 -8.50
N ASN A 308 -13.27 17.31 -7.26
CA ASN A 308 -12.83 18.63 -6.84
C ASN A 308 -11.30 18.72 -6.63
N PHE A 309 -10.55 17.75 -7.16
CA PHE A 309 -9.08 17.76 -7.15
C PHE A 309 -8.45 19.07 -7.61
N THR A 310 -7.28 19.34 -7.05
CA THR A 310 -6.46 20.50 -7.38
C THR A 310 -5.30 20.13 -8.29
N MET A 311 -4.87 21.09 -9.10
CA MET A 311 -3.65 21.00 -9.89
C MET A 311 -2.56 21.86 -9.25
N ALA A 312 -1.34 21.32 -9.17
CA ALA A 312 -0.19 22.08 -8.74
C ALA A 312 0.19 23.15 -9.79
N ALA A 313 0.93 24.16 -9.34
CA ALA A 313 1.44 25.20 -10.24
C ALA A 313 2.65 24.73 -11.09
N TRP A 314 3.21 23.57 -10.76
CA TRP A 314 4.41 22.96 -11.35
C TRP A 314 4.06 21.62 -12.03
N GLY A 315 4.96 21.12 -12.88
CA GLY A 315 4.68 19.99 -13.78
C GLY A 315 4.99 18.61 -13.20
N THR A 316 4.49 17.56 -13.86
CA THR A 316 4.88 16.17 -13.61
C THR A 316 6.32 15.93 -14.09
N PRO A 317 6.98 14.85 -13.66
CA PRO A 317 8.29 14.48 -14.21
C PRO A 317 8.31 14.32 -15.74
N LEU A 318 7.19 13.90 -16.37
CA LEU A 318 7.08 13.84 -17.84
C LEU A 318 7.02 15.21 -18.53
N VAL A 319 6.58 16.24 -17.80
CA VAL A 319 6.48 17.62 -18.28
C VAL A 319 7.12 18.54 -17.23
N PRO A 320 8.45 18.43 -17.03
CA PRO A 320 9.10 19.02 -15.88
C PRO A 320 9.08 20.55 -15.96
N THR A 321 8.87 21.19 -14.81
CA THR A 321 9.05 22.62 -14.63
C THR A 321 10.25 22.89 -13.73
N PHE A 322 10.81 24.09 -13.81
CA PHE A 322 11.97 24.48 -13.01
C PHE A 322 11.79 25.87 -12.41
N GLY A 323 12.06 26.00 -11.11
CA GLY A 323 12.10 27.27 -10.38
C GLY A 323 10.74 27.78 -9.92
N MET A 324 9.67 26.98 -10.04
CA MET A 324 8.36 27.30 -9.48
C MET A 324 8.25 26.88 -8.01
N VAL A 325 8.89 25.77 -7.65
CA VAL A 325 9.03 25.33 -6.26
C VAL A 325 10.33 25.90 -5.70
N GLN A 326 10.30 26.32 -4.44
CA GLN A 326 11.46 26.86 -3.75
C GLN A 326 11.91 25.90 -2.67
N SER A 327 13.24 25.76 -2.51
CA SER A 327 13.80 24.96 -1.43
C SER A 327 13.38 25.54 -0.08
N THR A 328 12.92 24.69 0.83
CA THR A 328 12.63 25.04 2.23
C THR A 328 13.82 24.81 3.15
N GLN A 329 15.04 24.69 2.60
CA GLN A 329 16.25 24.56 3.40
C GLN A 329 16.40 25.73 4.40
N PRO A 330 16.80 25.47 5.65
CA PRO A 330 17.15 26.52 6.59
C PRO A 330 18.31 27.40 6.10
N ASP A 331 18.37 28.64 6.58
CA ASP A 331 19.51 29.52 6.35
C ASP A 331 20.81 28.86 6.88
N GLY A 332 21.82 28.80 6.02
CA GLY A 332 23.13 28.22 6.34
C GLY A 332 23.17 26.70 6.45
N TYR A 333 22.13 25.99 5.99
CA TYR A 333 22.01 24.53 6.12
C TYR A 333 23.21 23.76 5.53
N TYR A 334 23.84 24.27 4.46
CA TYR A 334 25.01 23.66 3.81
C TYR A 334 26.34 24.42 4.03
N ASP A 335 26.39 25.41 4.93
CA ASP A 335 27.58 26.26 5.12
C ASP A 335 28.84 25.47 5.49
N THR A 336 28.68 24.32 6.16
CA THR A 336 29.81 23.48 6.59
C THR A 336 30.47 22.71 5.45
N LEU A 337 29.87 22.69 4.25
CA LEU A 337 30.44 22.04 3.07
C LEU A 337 31.53 22.87 2.40
N GLU A 338 31.53 24.19 2.63
CA GLU A 338 32.38 25.16 1.93
C GLU A 338 33.88 24.85 2.06
N GLY A 339 34.57 24.80 0.93
CA GLY A 339 36.01 24.57 0.82
C GLY A 339 36.44 23.13 1.12
N LEU A 340 35.50 22.19 1.34
CA LEU A 340 35.79 20.78 1.57
C LEU A 340 35.83 19.98 0.25
N ALA A 341 36.59 18.88 0.23
CA ALA A 341 36.69 17.97 -0.90
C ALA A 341 36.73 16.51 -0.40
N ASP A 342 36.45 15.58 -1.33
CA ASP A 342 36.59 14.12 -1.13
C ASP A 342 35.91 13.63 0.16
N ASP A 343 36.59 12.79 0.95
CA ASP A 343 36.10 12.21 2.20
C ASP A 343 35.64 13.27 3.22
N ALA A 344 36.30 14.43 3.25
CA ALA A 344 35.91 15.51 4.17
C ALA A 344 34.58 16.15 3.77
N LEU A 345 34.33 16.32 2.46
CA LEU A 345 33.05 16.81 1.95
C LEU A 345 31.94 15.76 2.17
N ARG A 346 32.24 14.48 1.87
CA ARG A 346 31.30 13.37 2.11
C ARG A 346 30.90 13.31 3.58
N GLN A 347 31.87 13.37 4.50
CA GLN A 347 31.61 13.34 5.94
C GLN A 347 30.79 14.55 6.38
N ALA A 348 31.13 15.76 5.93
CA ALA A 348 30.38 16.97 6.28
C ALA A 348 28.93 16.94 5.78
N MET A 349 28.66 16.33 4.62
CA MET A 349 27.29 16.08 4.16
C MET A 349 26.56 15.07 5.06
N GLN A 350 27.20 13.95 5.40
CA GLN A 350 26.63 12.95 6.30
C GLN A 350 26.31 13.54 7.68
N ASP A 351 27.20 14.37 8.23
CA ASP A 351 27.01 15.06 9.51
C ASP A 351 25.75 15.94 9.51
N ILE A 352 25.34 16.48 8.35
CA ILE A 352 24.09 17.24 8.19
C ILE A 352 22.90 16.27 8.07
N VAL A 353 22.96 15.32 7.14
CA VAL A 353 21.79 14.50 6.77
C VAL A 353 21.52 13.32 7.71
N ALA A 354 22.40 13.09 8.68
CA ALA A 354 22.29 12.03 9.67
C ALA A 354 22.58 12.54 11.12
N ASP A 355 22.43 13.84 11.39
CA ASP A 355 22.57 14.39 12.76
C ASP A 355 21.55 13.72 13.72
N PRO A 356 22.02 12.94 14.71
CA PRO A 356 21.15 12.20 15.62
C PRO A 356 20.31 13.09 16.54
N ASN A 357 20.56 14.39 16.60
CA ASN A 357 19.79 15.35 17.40
C ASN A 357 18.66 16.02 16.62
N THR A 358 18.69 15.94 15.29
CA THR A 358 17.79 16.69 14.40
C THR A 358 17.00 15.75 13.51
N VAL A 359 17.69 14.80 12.88
CA VAL A 359 17.13 13.89 11.89
C VAL A 359 16.24 12.86 12.57
N ARG A 360 15.11 12.58 11.92
CA ARG A 360 14.08 11.67 12.39
C ARG A 360 13.91 10.51 11.43
N THR A 361 13.48 9.38 11.98
CA THR A 361 12.99 8.25 11.21
C THR A 361 11.57 7.94 11.67
N GLN A 362 10.71 7.64 10.69
CA GLN A 362 9.30 7.30 10.90
C GLN A 362 9.09 5.80 10.81
N THR A 363 7.93 5.29 11.22
CA THR A 363 7.57 3.88 10.97
C THR A 363 7.43 3.64 9.48
N TYR A 364 7.55 2.39 9.05
CA TYR A 364 7.34 2.06 7.64
C TYR A 364 5.91 2.36 7.17
N ALA A 365 4.91 2.18 8.04
CA ALA A 365 3.53 2.58 7.78
C ALA A 365 3.38 4.09 7.54
N ASP A 366 4.09 4.96 8.26
CA ASP A 366 4.07 6.41 8.03
C ASP A 366 4.61 6.83 6.66
N ILE A 367 5.45 6.00 6.03
CA ILE A 367 5.91 6.28 4.67
C ILE A 367 4.75 6.39 3.69
N VAL A 368 3.66 5.64 3.88
CA VAL A 368 2.48 5.76 3.01
C VAL A 368 1.94 7.17 3.02
N ASN A 369 1.85 7.80 4.20
CA ASN A 369 1.42 9.18 4.36
C ASN A 369 2.43 10.16 3.73
N ILE A 370 3.73 9.91 3.94
CA ILE A 370 4.79 10.71 3.32
C ILE A 370 4.67 10.67 1.79
N LEU A 371 4.48 9.50 1.17
CA LEU A 371 4.42 9.35 -0.29
C LEU A 371 3.15 9.93 -0.88
N LYS A 372 2.00 9.85 -0.18
CA LYS A 372 0.76 10.51 -0.61
C LYS A 372 0.96 12.02 -0.82
N ASP A 373 1.83 12.66 -0.04
CA ASP A 373 2.13 14.09 -0.17
C ASP A 373 3.35 14.35 -1.06
N ALA A 374 4.42 13.58 -0.89
CA ALA A 374 5.71 13.82 -1.50
C ALA A 374 5.73 13.44 -2.99
N ASP A 375 5.02 12.37 -3.35
CA ASP A 375 4.84 11.91 -4.73
C ASP A 375 3.46 12.30 -5.30
N GLN A 376 2.75 13.28 -4.72
CA GLN A 376 1.44 13.71 -5.24
C GLN A 376 1.50 14.09 -6.73
N ASN A 377 0.57 13.58 -7.54
CA ASN A 377 0.49 13.91 -8.96
C ASN A 377 0.16 15.40 -9.15
N PRO A 378 1.02 16.19 -9.82
CA PRO A 378 0.78 17.62 -10.06
C PRO A 378 -0.47 17.92 -10.88
N ALA A 379 -0.92 16.97 -11.70
CA ALA A 379 -2.12 17.12 -12.52
C ALA A 379 -3.41 16.73 -11.79
N ASN A 380 -3.33 16.02 -10.66
CA ASN A 380 -4.48 15.58 -9.88
C ASN A 380 -4.07 15.30 -8.42
N SER A 381 -4.50 16.14 -7.48
CA SER A 381 -4.13 16.00 -6.05
C SER A 381 -4.65 14.74 -5.36
N ASN A 382 -5.60 14.01 -5.96
CA ASN A 382 -6.11 12.74 -5.44
C ASN A 382 -5.26 11.54 -5.87
N GLU A 383 -4.22 11.77 -6.66
CA GLU A 383 -3.32 10.74 -7.15
C GLU A 383 -1.89 10.92 -6.63
N VAL A 384 -1.15 9.81 -6.58
CA VAL A 384 0.32 9.80 -6.56
C VAL A 384 0.86 9.58 -7.96
N TRP A 385 2.05 10.11 -8.24
CA TRP A 385 2.81 9.88 -9.45
C TRP A 385 3.70 8.65 -9.28
N LEU A 386 3.47 7.64 -10.12
CA LEU A 386 4.17 6.37 -10.00
C LEU A 386 5.54 6.41 -10.66
N LEU A 387 6.56 6.02 -9.89
CA LEU A 387 7.90 5.73 -10.37
C LEU A 387 7.84 4.63 -11.43
N TYR A 388 8.75 4.72 -12.41
CA TYR A 388 8.93 3.79 -13.54
C TYR A 388 7.83 3.82 -14.60
N THR A 389 6.54 3.77 -14.21
CA THR A 389 5.40 3.78 -15.14
C THR A 389 4.96 5.17 -15.56
N GLU A 390 5.38 6.22 -14.85
CA GLU A 390 5.23 7.63 -15.24
C GLU A 390 3.75 8.04 -15.46
N GLN A 391 2.88 7.61 -14.54
CA GLN A 391 1.44 7.88 -14.58
C GLN A 391 0.88 8.17 -13.19
N GLY A 392 -0.30 8.77 -13.14
CA GLY A 392 -1.07 8.94 -11.91
C GLY A 392 -1.73 7.66 -11.44
N ARG A 393 -1.88 7.51 -10.12
CA ARG A 393 -2.70 6.48 -9.48
C ARG A 393 -3.39 7.05 -8.26
N LYS A 394 -4.69 6.79 -8.13
CA LYS A 394 -5.51 7.22 -6.98
C LYS A 394 -4.84 6.85 -5.66
N LYS A 395 -4.76 7.80 -4.73
CA LYS A 395 -4.13 7.63 -3.40
C LYS A 395 -4.77 6.48 -2.62
N ILE A 396 -6.08 6.27 -2.78
CA ILE A 396 -6.84 5.20 -2.12
C ILE A 396 -6.50 3.80 -2.65
N LYS A 397 -5.95 3.68 -3.85
CA LYS A 397 -5.52 2.39 -4.44
C LYS A 397 -4.13 1.96 -3.96
N PHE A 398 -3.81 2.23 -2.69
CA PHE A 398 -2.60 1.75 -2.04
C PHE A 398 -2.76 0.28 -1.63
N GLN A 399 -1.72 -0.52 -1.82
CA GLN A 399 -1.71 -1.92 -1.39
C GLN A 399 -1.51 -2.01 0.13
N ASN A 400 -2.61 -2.11 0.89
CA ASN A 400 -2.60 -2.24 2.35
C ASN A 400 -2.38 -3.67 2.86
N GLN A 401 -2.64 -4.70 2.05
CA GLN A 401 -2.60 -6.11 2.48
C GLN A 401 -1.96 -7.02 1.41
N GLY A 402 -1.74 -8.29 1.79
CA GLY A 402 -1.36 -9.36 0.87
C GLY A 402 -2.39 -9.56 -0.25
N GLY A 403 -2.00 -10.30 -1.29
CA GLY A 403 -2.84 -10.54 -2.48
C GLY A 403 -2.38 -9.79 -3.73
N SER A 404 -3.27 -9.69 -4.72
CA SER A 404 -2.94 -9.10 -6.01
C SER A 404 -2.59 -7.62 -5.91
N SER A 405 -1.43 -7.24 -6.41
CA SER A 405 -0.99 -5.84 -6.49
C SER A 405 -1.47 -5.13 -7.77
N VAL A 406 -2.18 -5.82 -8.66
CA VAL A 406 -2.60 -5.29 -9.97
C VAL A 406 -3.58 -4.13 -9.79
N GLY A 407 -3.29 -2.99 -10.41
CA GLY A 407 -4.12 -1.79 -10.25
C GLY A 407 -3.89 -1.04 -8.94
N LEU A 408 -2.97 -1.52 -8.09
CA LEU A 408 -2.57 -0.88 -6.84
C LEU A 408 -1.15 -0.29 -6.96
N TRP A 409 -0.84 0.66 -6.09
CA TRP A 409 0.52 1.17 -5.90
C TRP A 409 1.06 0.75 -4.54
N ASN A 410 2.38 0.61 -4.45
CA ASN A 410 3.07 0.27 -3.22
C ASN A 410 4.36 1.10 -3.07
N ARG A 411 5.10 0.82 -2.00
CA ARG A 411 6.35 1.49 -1.63
C ARG A 411 7.51 0.80 -2.36
N GLU A 412 8.26 1.54 -3.16
CA GLU A 412 9.45 1.08 -3.85
C GLU A 412 10.72 1.59 -3.16
N HIS A 413 11.60 0.66 -2.79
CA HIS A 413 12.93 0.97 -2.29
C HIS A 413 13.91 1.12 -3.47
N THR A 414 14.24 2.35 -3.81
CA THR A 414 15.20 2.63 -4.89
C THR A 414 16.55 1.92 -4.67
N TYR A 415 17.04 1.90 -3.43
CA TYR A 415 18.05 0.93 -3.00
C TYR A 415 17.35 -0.32 -2.44
N PRO A 416 17.40 -1.49 -3.11
CA PRO A 416 16.61 -2.65 -2.71
C PRO A 416 16.83 -3.07 -1.26
N GLN A 417 15.74 -3.33 -0.53
CA GLN A 417 15.80 -3.79 0.87
C GLN A 417 16.72 -5.00 1.04
N SER A 418 16.61 -6.00 0.15
CA SER A 418 17.38 -7.24 0.22
C SER A 418 18.89 -7.03 0.06
N ARG A 419 19.30 -6.03 -0.75
CA ARG A 419 20.73 -5.70 -0.93
C ARG A 419 21.24 -4.74 0.14
N GLY A 420 20.38 -3.88 0.67
CA GLY A 420 20.72 -2.98 1.77
C GLY A 420 20.73 -3.66 3.14
N ASN A 421 20.17 -4.88 3.24
CA ASN A 421 19.88 -5.58 4.48
C ASN A 421 19.12 -4.68 5.47
N PHE A 422 18.07 -4.00 4.97
CA PHE A 422 17.24 -3.15 5.81
C PHE A 422 16.29 -4.05 6.62
N GLY A 423 16.55 -4.13 7.92
CA GLY A 423 15.68 -4.87 8.84
C GLY A 423 14.32 -4.18 9.00
N GLU A 424 13.36 -4.90 9.56
CA GLU A 424 12.05 -4.41 9.99
C GLU A 424 11.97 -4.46 11.53
N LEU A 425 11.11 -3.62 12.14
CA LEU A 425 10.68 -3.80 13.52
C LEU A 425 9.22 -4.24 13.52
N GLU A 426 9.03 -5.53 13.79
CA GLU A 426 7.72 -6.15 14.03
C GLU A 426 6.91 -5.32 15.05
N ASP A 427 5.59 -5.24 14.85
CA ASP A 427 4.62 -4.40 15.58
C ASP A 427 4.77 -2.87 15.41
N VAL A 428 5.98 -2.36 15.20
CA VAL A 428 6.23 -0.90 15.09
C VAL A 428 6.02 -0.41 13.67
N ASP A 429 6.51 -1.16 12.67
CA ASP A 429 6.46 -0.74 11.27
C ASP A 429 5.09 -0.94 10.62
N GLU A 430 4.20 -1.69 11.26
CA GLU A 430 2.86 -2.01 10.79
C GLU A 430 1.84 -0.91 11.08
N VAL A 431 2.14 -0.01 12.02
CA VAL A 431 1.21 1.04 12.48
C VAL A 431 1.79 2.43 12.25
N ALA A 432 1.03 3.28 11.56
CA ALA A 432 1.37 4.69 11.43
C ALA A 432 1.08 5.41 12.75
N ASP A 433 2.08 6.08 13.32
CA ASP A 433 1.96 6.80 14.60
C ASP A 433 2.11 8.32 14.44
N GLY A 434 2.43 8.76 13.21
CA GLY A 434 2.33 10.14 12.75
C GLY A 434 3.58 10.97 12.99
N MET A 435 3.70 12.08 12.25
CA MET A 435 4.91 12.91 12.12
C MET A 435 5.64 13.33 13.41
N ASP A 436 4.90 13.45 14.52
CA ASP A 436 5.43 13.91 15.81
C ASP A 436 6.01 12.78 16.67
N VAL A 437 5.69 11.52 16.36
CA VAL A 437 6.38 10.34 16.88
C VAL A 437 7.54 10.04 15.94
N PHE A 438 8.69 9.60 16.47
CA PHE A 438 9.85 9.25 15.66
C PHE A 438 10.86 8.42 16.43
N ILE A 439 11.70 7.71 15.68
CA ILE A 439 12.85 6.97 16.18
C ILE A 439 14.12 7.78 15.92
N GLN A 440 15.00 7.84 16.91
CA GLN A 440 16.31 8.48 16.77
C GLN A 440 17.17 7.67 15.80
N THR A 441 17.78 8.35 14.82
CA THR A 441 18.56 7.71 13.75
C THR A 441 20.04 8.10 13.77
N ALA A 442 20.86 7.32 13.07
CA ALA A 442 22.30 7.49 12.96
C ALA A 442 22.82 6.84 11.66
N PRO A 443 24.02 7.22 11.16
CA PRO A 443 24.59 6.66 9.92
C PRO A 443 24.77 5.15 9.91
N ASP A 444 24.96 4.52 11.07
CA ASP A 444 25.15 3.07 11.23
C ASP A 444 23.84 2.29 11.36
N SER A 445 22.69 2.98 11.34
CA SER A 445 21.38 2.35 11.51
C SER A 445 20.71 2.01 10.18
N LEU A 446 21.11 0.89 9.58
CA LEU A 446 20.52 0.39 8.32
C LEU A 446 19.03 0.06 8.43
N ARG A 447 18.55 -0.27 9.63
CA ARG A 447 17.12 -0.40 9.92
C ARG A 447 16.35 0.90 9.63
N HIS A 448 16.98 2.06 9.73
CA HIS A 448 16.30 3.31 9.41
C HIS A 448 16.28 3.65 7.92
N ALA A 449 17.09 2.96 7.10
CA ALA A 449 16.97 3.02 5.65
C ALA A 449 15.70 2.31 5.15
N PHE A 450 15.14 1.39 5.95
CA PHE A 450 13.88 0.69 5.65
C PHE A 450 12.70 1.66 5.48
N SER A 451 12.67 2.75 6.25
CA SER A 451 11.62 3.77 6.24
C SER A 451 12.17 5.16 5.92
N ASP A 452 13.14 5.24 5.00
CA ASP A 452 13.70 6.52 4.56
C ASP A 452 12.93 7.08 3.37
N GLY A 453 12.13 8.11 3.63
CA GLY A 453 11.31 8.80 2.63
C GLY A 453 12.10 9.42 1.48
N HIS A 454 13.42 9.60 1.58
CA HIS A 454 14.24 10.01 0.44
C HIS A 454 14.55 8.84 -0.51
N GLY A 455 14.59 7.61 0.00
CA GLY A 455 14.86 6.38 -0.74
C GLY A 455 13.62 5.63 -1.21
N LEU A 456 12.45 5.96 -0.66
CA LEU A 456 11.16 5.32 -0.96
C LEU A 456 10.32 6.12 -1.94
N ARG A 457 9.68 5.46 -2.91
CA ARG A 457 8.81 6.08 -3.91
C ARG A 457 7.49 5.33 -4.06
N ALA A 458 6.44 6.01 -4.49
CA ALA A 458 5.24 5.33 -4.97
C ALA A 458 5.53 4.65 -6.32
N ALA A 459 5.21 3.37 -6.45
CA ALA A 459 5.40 2.62 -7.70
C ALA A 459 4.19 1.72 -7.99
N ASP A 460 3.99 1.38 -9.26
CA ASP A 460 3.00 0.39 -9.67
C ASP A 460 3.37 -0.98 -9.09
N GLY A 461 2.43 -1.68 -8.44
CA GLY A 461 2.74 -2.90 -7.69
C GLY A 461 3.41 -4.01 -8.52
N PRO A 462 2.85 -4.40 -9.68
CA PRO A 462 3.49 -5.33 -10.61
C PRO A 462 4.86 -4.86 -11.11
N GLU A 463 5.00 -3.59 -11.46
CA GLU A 463 6.29 -3.07 -11.95
C GLU A 463 7.36 -3.06 -10.86
N ASN A 464 7.00 -2.69 -9.63
CA ASN A 464 7.89 -2.77 -8.47
C ASN A 464 8.39 -4.22 -8.27
N SER A 465 7.46 -5.19 -8.30
CA SER A 465 7.79 -6.62 -8.23
C SER A 465 8.72 -7.06 -9.38
N SER A 466 8.50 -6.55 -10.58
CA SER A 466 9.33 -6.85 -11.77
C SER A 466 10.72 -6.24 -11.69
N ARG A 467 10.85 -5.03 -11.13
CA ARG A 467 12.15 -4.39 -10.88
C ARG A 467 12.96 -5.19 -9.86
N GLY A 468 12.31 -5.70 -8.81
CA GLY A 468 12.93 -6.55 -7.79
C GLY A 468 14.17 -5.92 -7.16
N ASN A 469 15.30 -6.62 -7.22
CA ASN A 469 16.57 -6.16 -6.66
C ASN A 469 17.62 -5.78 -7.73
N GLN A 470 17.19 -5.59 -8.98
CA GLN A 470 18.09 -5.34 -10.11
C GLN A 470 18.87 -4.03 -9.96
N ASP A 471 20.12 -4.08 -10.43
CA ASP A 471 20.99 -2.93 -10.62
C ASP A 471 20.45 -1.95 -11.68
N TYR A 472 20.73 -0.67 -11.48
CA TYR A 472 20.34 0.38 -12.41
C TYR A 472 21.30 0.42 -13.61
N GLY A 473 20.76 0.17 -14.80
CA GLY A 473 21.55 -0.14 -16.00
C GLY A 473 21.24 -1.55 -16.53
N GLN A 474 20.93 -2.49 -15.64
CA GLN A 474 20.24 -3.73 -15.99
C GLN A 474 18.74 -3.45 -16.09
N TYR A 475 18.18 -2.80 -15.08
CA TYR A 475 16.83 -2.27 -15.10
C TYR A 475 16.81 -0.85 -15.69
N SER A 476 15.93 -0.63 -16.65
CA SER A 476 15.74 0.64 -17.35
C SER A 476 14.27 1.07 -17.45
N GLY A 477 13.42 0.54 -16.57
CA GLY A 477 11.98 0.78 -16.57
C GLY A 477 11.17 -0.11 -17.53
N PRO A 478 9.83 -0.05 -17.42
CA PRO A 478 8.92 -0.82 -18.26
C PRO A 478 8.98 -0.40 -19.73
N THR A 479 8.45 -1.24 -20.61
CA THR A 479 8.38 -0.89 -22.05
C THR A 479 7.54 0.36 -22.26
N GLY A 480 8.15 1.39 -22.88
CA GLY A 480 7.47 2.63 -23.23
C GLY A 480 7.64 3.77 -22.22
N ASN A 481 8.37 3.56 -21.12
CA ASN A 481 8.76 4.66 -20.24
C ASN A 481 9.67 5.68 -20.96
N ALA A 482 9.56 6.95 -20.58
CA ALA A 482 10.33 8.08 -21.09
C ALA A 482 11.65 8.28 -20.35
N GLY A 483 11.80 7.69 -19.16
CA GLY A 483 12.98 7.79 -18.32
C GLY A 483 13.02 9.05 -17.46
N SER A 484 11.88 9.71 -17.20
CA SER A 484 11.79 10.94 -16.41
C SER A 484 12.00 10.75 -14.90
N TRP A 485 12.28 9.52 -14.48
CA TRP A 485 12.58 9.14 -13.11
C TRP A 485 14.06 8.82 -12.88
N GLN A 486 14.85 8.77 -13.94
CA GLN A 486 16.22 8.26 -13.92
C GLN A 486 17.13 9.11 -13.03
N GLY A 487 17.02 10.43 -13.15
CA GLY A 487 17.75 11.38 -12.33
C GLY A 487 17.33 11.33 -10.86
N ASP A 488 16.03 11.22 -10.61
CA ASP A 488 15.49 11.11 -9.25
C ASP A 488 16.06 9.89 -8.52
N VAL A 489 16.04 8.74 -9.19
CA VAL A 489 16.56 7.48 -8.65
C VAL A 489 18.06 7.61 -8.38
N ALA A 490 18.82 8.18 -9.32
CA ALA A 490 20.25 8.40 -9.13
C ALA A 490 20.53 9.22 -7.87
N ARG A 491 19.83 10.34 -7.68
CA ARG A 491 19.99 11.20 -6.51
C ARG A 491 19.48 10.54 -5.23
N ALA A 492 18.44 9.73 -5.28
CA ALA A 492 17.93 8.98 -4.13
C ALA A 492 18.95 7.94 -3.63
N VAL A 493 19.52 7.11 -4.50
CA VAL A 493 20.50 6.10 -4.08
C VAL A 493 21.85 6.70 -3.69
N MET A 494 22.27 7.80 -4.34
CA MET A 494 23.44 8.57 -3.93
C MET A 494 23.27 9.16 -2.54
N PHE A 495 22.08 9.68 -2.23
CA PHE A 495 21.74 10.15 -0.88
C PHE A 495 21.86 9.03 0.16
N LEU A 496 21.27 7.86 -0.10
CA LEU A 496 21.36 6.72 0.82
C LEU A 496 22.81 6.28 1.04
N ALA A 497 23.63 6.26 -0.02
CA ALA A 497 25.06 5.91 0.06
C ALA A 497 25.92 6.94 0.81
N VAL A 498 25.46 8.18 0.99
CA VAL A 498 26.10 9.16 1.88
C VAL A 498 25.53 9.08 3.29
N ARG A 499 24.21 8.94 3.43
CA ARG A 499 23.53 8.91 4.74
C ARG A 499 23.95 7.70 5.56
N TYR A 500 24.03 6.51 4.96
CA TYR A 500 24.30 5.26 5.66
C TYR A 500 25.70 4.71 5.38
N ASP A 501 26.43 4.32 6.43
CA ASP A 501 27.85 3.97 6.33
C ASP A 501 28.14 2.70 5.52
N ALA A 502 27.21 1.74 5.54
CA ALA A 502 27.45 0.46 4.89
C ALA A 502 27.22 0.52 3.37
N LEU A 503 26.31 1.40 2.90
CA LEU A 503 25.83 1.39 1.53
C LEU A 503 26.86 2.00 0.58
N THR A 504 27.10 1.32 -0.54
CA THR A 504 28.08 1.75 -1.53
C THR A 504 27.55 1.63 -2.95
N LEU A 505 27.93 2.58 -3.78
CA LEU A 505 27.68 2.54 -5.21
C LEU A 505 28.95 2.08 -5.94
N VAL A 506 28.81 1.11 -6.84
CA VAL A 506 29.94 0.47 -7.53
C VAL A 506 29.78 0.53 -9.04
N GLU A 507 30.90 0.43 -9.75
CA GLU A 507 30.92 0.33 -11.21
C GLU A 507 30.45 -1.07 -11.68
N GLY A 508 29.64 -1.10 -12.72
CA GLY A 508 29.11 -2.32 -13.32
C GLY A 508 27.96 -2.95 -12.54
N ASP A 509 27.74 -4.24 -12.80
CA ASP A 509 26.59 -5.04 -12.35
C ASP A 509 27.08 -6.04 -11.26
N PRO A 510 27.18 -5.64 -9.98
CA PRO A 510 27.53 -6.57 -8.91
C PRO A 510 26.50 -7.69 -8.82
N ASP A 511 26.88 -8.88 -8.35
CA ASP A 511 25.92 -9.98 -8.18
C ASP A 511 24.80 -9.57 -7.21
N ASP A 512 23.54 -9.84 -7.55
CA ASP A 512 22.35 -9.47 -6.77
C ASP A 512 22.43 -9.88 -5.29
N SER A 513 23.19 -10.94 -4.96
CA SER A 513 23.43 -11.41 -3.59
C SER A 513 24.55 -10.68 -2.84
N THR A 514 25.18 -9.68 -3.45
CA THR A 514 26.25 -8.89 -2.83
C THR A 514 25.65 -7.80 -1.94
N ASP A 515 25.68 -8.03 -0.63
CA ASP A 515 25.21 -7.06 0.35
C ASP A 515 25.92 -5.70 0.21
N PHE A 516 25.15 -4.64 0.43
CA PHE A 516 25.57 -3.24 0.55
C PHE A 516 26.22 -2.63 -0.70
N GLN A 517 26.10 -3.28 -1.85
CA GLN A 517 26.54 -2.74 -3.14
C GLN A 517 25.35 -2.58 -4.10
N LEU A 518 25.33 -1.47 -4.82
CA LEU A 518 24.40 -1.22 -5.92
C LEU A 518 25.17 -0.54 -7.06
N GLY A 519 24.98 -1.03 -8.27
CA GLY A 519 25.48 -0.46 -9.50
C GLY A 519 24.34 -0.09 -10.46
N ASP A 520 24.66 0.39 -11.65
CA ASP A 520 25.99 0.78 -12.12
C ASP A 520 26.21 2.28 -11.84
N LEU A 521 27.25 2.63 -11.07
CA LEU A 521 27.60 4.02 -10.77
C LEU A 521 27.77 4.88 -12.03
N THR A 522 28.34 4.33 -13.11
CA THR A 522 28.45 5.06 -14.39
C THR A 522 27.08 5.42 -14.94
N VAL A 523 26.11 4.48 -14.90
CA VAL A 523 24.75 4.72 -15.37
C VAL A 523 24.04 5.73 -14.50
N LEU A 524 24.17 5.63 -13.18
CA LEU A 524 23.58 6.59 -12.23
C LEU A 524 24.11 8.01 -12.45
N LEU A 525 25.41 8.17 -12.71
CA LEU A 525 26.00 9.47 -13.06
C LEU A 525 25.46 10.01 -14.39
N ASP A 526 25.30 9.15 -15.41
CA ASP A 526 24.74 9.55 -16.69
C ASP A 526 23.25 9.93 -16.58
N TRP A 527 22.48 9.20 -15.78
CA TRP A 527 21.09 9.53 -15.47
C TRP A 527 20.98 10.88 -14.76
N HIS A 528 21.73 11.08 -13.68
CA HIS A 528 21.80 12.36 -12.96
C HIS A 528 22.07 13.57 -13.88
N ARG A 529 22.98 13.41 -14.86
CA ARG A 529 23.36 14.50 -15.78
C ARG A 529 22.32 14.80 -16.85
N ASN A 530 21.58 13.78 -17.30
CA ASN A 530 20.62 13.91 -18.38
C ASN A 530 19.20 14.25 -17.89
N ASP A 531 18.93 13.99 -16.62
CA ASP A 531 17.66 14.25 -15.95
C ASP A 531 17.90 15.08 -14.67
N PRO A 532 18.03 16.43 -14.80
CA PRO A 532 18.33 17.30 -13.67
C PRO A 532 17.15 17.44 -12.70
N PRO A 533 17.38 17.82 -11.43
CA PRO A 533 16.29 18.02 -10.46
C PRO A 533 15.27 19.03 -10.97
N ASP A 534 13.99 18.66 -10.90
CA ASP A 534 12.86 19.49 -11.30
C ASP A 534 12.02 19.95 -10.10
N ASP A 535 10.96 20.72 -10.37
CA ASP A 535 10.06 21.21 -9.31
C ASP A 535 9.31 20.07 -8.59
N PHE A 536 9.07 18.92 -9.23
CA PHE A 536 8.44 17.75 -8.61
C PHE A 536 9.36 17.16 -7.54
N GLU A 537 10.61 16.90 -7.91
CA GLU A 537 11.60 16.33 -7.00
C GLU A 537 11.97 17.30 -5.86
N LEU A 538 12.01 18.61 -6.14
CA LEU A 538 12.22 19.64 -5.13
C LEU A 538 11.04 19.72 -4.15
N ASN A 539 9.80 19.59 -4.62
CA ASN A 539 8.62 19.49 -3.76
C ASN A 539 8.70 18.25 -2.86
N ARG A 540 9.06 17.10 -3.42
CA ARG A 540 9.28 15.86 -2.66
C ARG A 540 10.31 16.07 -1.55
N ASN A 541 11.46 16.68 -1.87
CA ASN A 541 12.51 16.98 -0.89
C ASN A 541 11.99 17.91 0.24
N ASN A 542 11.16 18.90 -0.10
CA ASN A 542 10.50 19.76 0.88
C ASN A 542 9.54 18.99 1.80
N VAL A 543 8.71 18.10 1.25
CA VAL A 543 7.76 17.28 2.03
C VAL A 543 8.51 16.34 2.97
N VAL A 544 9.47 15.56 2.47
CA VAL A 544 10.23 14.61 3.29
C VAL A 544 10.98 15.33 4.42
N TYR A 545 11.49 16.54 4.18
CA TYR A 545 12.11 17.36 5.21
C TYR A 545 11.16 17.71 6.37
N THR A 546 9.86 17.88 6.12
CA THR A 546 8.88 18.15 7.21
C THR A 546 8.77 16.98 8.18
N TRP A 547 8.90 15.75 7.67
CA TRP A 547 8.79 14.52 8.44
C TRP A 547 10.12 14.10 9.07
N GLN A 548 11.19 14.06 8.28
CA GLN A 548 12.47 13.47 8.66
C GLN A 548 13.55 14.48 9.05
N ARG A 549 13.31 15.77 8.84
CA ARG A 549 14.23 16.87 9.20
C ARG A 549 15.62 16.79 8.54
N ASN A 550 15.74 16.02 7.47
CA ASN A 550 16.89 16.03 6.57
C ASN A 550 16.43 16.24 5.11
N ARG A 551 17.35 16.75 4.30
CA ARG A 551 17.14 17.04 2.87
C ARG A 551 18.15 16.24 2.05
N ASN A 552 17.77 15.86 0.83
CA ASN A 552 18.71 15.31 -0.13
C ASN A 552 19.54 16.45 -0.76
N PRO A 553 20.84 16.57 -0.42
CA PRO A 553 21.68 17.65 -0.92
C PRO A 553 21.91 17.59 -2.43
N PHE A 554 21.74 16.42 -3.05
CA PHE A 554 21.90 16.25 -4.50
C PHE A 554 20.71 16.79 -5.30
N ILE A 555 19.58 17.05 -4.64
CA ILE A 555 18.43 17.77 -5.21
C ILE A 555 18.62 19.28 -5.05
N ASP A 556 18.99 19.72 -3.84
CA ASP A 556 19.16 21.16 -3.55
C ASP A 556 20.40 21.76 -4.25
N ASP A 557 21.50 21.01 -4.36
CA ASP A 557 22.70 21.38 -5.13
C ASP A 557 23.27 20.17 -5.91
N PRO A 558 22.82 19.94 -7.16
CA PRO A 558 23.21 18.76 -7.93
C PRO A 558 24.71 18.69 -8.24
N ILE A 559 25.47 19.79 -8.15
CA ILE A 559 26.92 19.74 -8.42
C ILE A 559 27.68 18.88 -7.40
N LEU A 560 27.12 18.66 -6.21
CA LEU A 560 27.72 17.85 -5.16
C LEU A 560 27.95 16.40 -5.63
N VAL A 561 27.12 15.87 -6.54
CA VAL A 561 27.34 14.55 -7.15
C VAL A 561 28.68 14.49 -7.88
N GLU A 562 29.03 15.53 -8.63
CA GLU A 562 30.28 15.59 -9.38
C GLU A 562 31.52 15.67 -8.48
N HIS A 563 31.39 16.27 -7.29
CA HIS A 563 32.46 16.33 -6.30
C HIS A 563 32.72 15.00 -5.60
N ILE A 564 31.69 14.16 -5.42
CA ILE A 564 31.84 12.86 -4.74
C ILE A 564 32.17 11.73 -5.71
N TRP A 565 31.46 11.62 -6.83
CA TRP A 565 31.61 10.48 -7.77
C TRP A 565 32.02 10.89 -9.18
N GLY A 566 31.81 12.15 -9.55
CA GLY A 566 32.01 12.61 -10.92
C GLY A 566 33.36 13.26 -11.19
N ASN A 567 33.36 14.24 -12.10
CA ASN A 567 34.59 14.79 -12.66
C ASN A 567 35.23 15.92 -11.83
N MET A 568 34.63 16.28 -10.69
CA MET A 568 35.11 17.32 -9.77
C MET A 568 35.75 16.74 -8.50
N GLN A 569 35.95 15.42 -8.42
CA GLN A 569 36.72 14.78 -7.35
C GLN A 569 38.09 15.46 -7.17
N GLY A 570 38.49 15.66 -5.91
CA GLY A 570 39.69 16.39 -5.51
C GLY A 570 39.60 17.92 -5.57
N MET A 571 38.51 18.48 -6.11
CA MET A 571 38.27 19.93 -6.11
C MET A 571 37.46 20.33 -4.87
N PRO A 572 37.86 21.37 -4.13
CA PRO A 572 37.03 21.96 -3.08
C PRO A 572 35.67 22.38 -3.62
N TYR A 573 34.61 22.02 -2.90
CA TYR A 573 33.27 22.53 -3.12
C TYR A 573 33.22 24.00 -2.72
N GLU A 574 32.64 24.82 -3.58
CA GLU A 574 32.42 26.25 -3.34
C GLU A 574 30.97 26.53 -3.68
N ALA A 575 30.18 26.93 -2.68
CA ALA A 575 28.77 27.19 -2.87
C ALA A 575 28.58 28.25 -3.97
N PRO A 576 27.65 28.06 -4.93
CA PRO A 576 27.35 29.07 -5.92
C PRO A 576 26.93 30.33 -5.17
N LEU A 577 27.75 31.40 -5.26
CA LEU A 577 27.60 32.67 -4.54
C LEU A 577 26.13 32.97 -4.23
N SER A 578 25.70 32.68 -3.00
CA SER A 578 24.32 32.84 -2.56
C SER A 578 23.97 34.32 -2.59
N ILE A 579 23.29 34.74 -3.64
CA ILE A 579 22.67 36.05 -3.69
C ILE A 579 21.31 35.88 -3.01
N ASN A 580 21.17 36.42 -1.80
CA ASN A 580 19.91 36.50 -1.02
C ASN A 580 18.82 37.36 -1.68
N THR A 581 18.82 37.48 -3.00
CA THR A 581 17.87 38.29 -3.76
C THR A 581 17.35 37.45 -4.91
N PHE A 582 16.16 36.89 -4.69
CA PHE A 582 15.18 36.65 -5.72
C PHE A 582 15.08 37.88 -6.61
N ASP A 583 15.51 37.78 -7.87
CA ASP A 583 15.25 38.81 -8.86
C ASP A 583 14.34 38.21 -9.93
N SER A 584 13.04 38.42 -9.75
CA SER A 584 11.95 37.88 -10.56
C SER A 584 11.84 38.52 -11.94
N GLU A 585 12.90 39.13 -12.47
CA GLU A 585 12.87 39.87 -13.72
C GLU A 585 14.05 39.47 -14.61
N GLN A 586 13.81 38.54 -15.55
CA GLN A 586 14.82 38.16 -16.53
C GLN A 586 15.15 39.36 -17.44
N LEU A 587 16.22 40.08 -17.09
CA LEU A 587 16.82 41.09 -17.95
C LEU A 587 17.55 40.42 -19.12
N VAL A 588 17.15 40.77 -20.35
CA VAL A 588 17.67 40.17 -21.61
C VAL A 588 18.45 41.20 -22.42
N MET A 589 19.70 40.87 -22.79
CA MET A 589 20.54 41.71 -23.64
C MET A 589 20.54 41.22 -25.11
N TYR A 590 20.27 42.12 -26.05
CA TYR A 590 20.24 41.76 -27.48
C TYR A 590 20.60 42.94 -28.41
N PRO A 591 21.09 42.68 -29.63
CA PRO A 591 21.54 41.38 -30.14
C PRO A 591 22.84 40.93 -29.46
N ASN A 592 22.97 39.62 -29.26
CA ASN A 592 24.19 38.99 -28.76
C ASN A 592 24.45 37.71 -29.58
N PRO A 593 25.41 37.66 -30.52
CA PRO A 593 26.44 38.67 -30.77
C PRO A 593 25.95 40.03 -31.30
N SER A 594 26.59 41.11 -30.89
CA SER A 594 26.30 42.50 -31.26
C SER A 594 27.22 43.02 -32.36
N ASN A 595 26.68 43.82 -33.28
CA ASN A 595 27.45 44.56 -34.30
C ASN A 595 27.61 46.04 -33.92
N GLY A 596 27.88 46.33 -32.64
CA GLY A 596 28.11 47.70 -32.15
C GLY A 596 26.92 48.38 -31.48
N THR A 597 25.84 47.66 -31.18
CA THR A 597 24.68 48.21 -30.44
C THR A 597 24.13 47.20 -29.43
N LEU A 598 23.85 47.64 -28.22
CA LEU A 598 23.30 46.86 -27.12
C LEU A 598 21.93 47.37 -26.73
N ASN A 599 20.92 46.51 -26.76
CA ASN A 599 19.60 46.75 -26.18
C ASN A 599 19.42 45.87 -24.95
N VAL A 600 18.58 46.32 -24.03
CA VAL A 600 18.27 45.61 -22.81
C VAL A 600 16.74 45.62 -22.62
N ALA A 601 16.12 44.45 -22.68
CA ALA A 601 14.72 44.25 -22.34
C ALA A 601 14.59 43.87 -20.86
N GLY A 602 13.48 44.27 -20.24
CA GLY A 602 13.22 44.06 -18.81
C GLY A 602 13.78 45.17 -17.90
N LEU A 603 14.15 46.34 -18.42
CA LEU A 603 14.50 47.51 -17.61
C LEU A 603 13.28 48.36 -17.32
N GLU A 604 12.94 48.57 -16.05
CA GLU A 604 11.88 49.51 -15.63
C GLU A 604 12.41 50.93 -15.35
N GLN A 605 13.68 51.05 -14.97
CA GLN A 605 14.35 52.31 -14.64
C GLN A 605 15.71 52.44 -15.30
N ILE A 606 16.32 53.63 -15.21
CA ILE A 606 17.67 53.87 -15.74
C ILE A 606 18.67 52.97 -14.99
N ALA A 607 19.48 52.23 -15.74
CA ALA A 607 20.56 51.41 -15.21
C ALA A 607 21.92 51.94 -15.68
N ASN A 608 22.92 51.89 -14.79
CA ASN A 608 24.33 52.07 -15.16
C ASN A 608 24.83 50.79 -15.80
N VAL A 609 25.62 50.92 -16.87
CA VAL A 609 26.20 49.84 -17.66
C VAL A 609 27.71 49.98 -17.64
N THR A 610 28.40 49.00 -17.07
CA THR A 610 29.86 48.92 -17.07
C THR A 610 30.30 47.67 -17.84
N ILE A 611 31.22 47.82 -18.78
CA ILE A 611 31.71 46.72 -19.61
C ILE A 611 33.18 46.46 -19.30
N PHE A 612 33.50 45.18 -19.09
CA PHE A 612 34.85 44.69 -18.81
C PHE A 612 35.32 43.74 -19.92
N ASN A 613 36.61 43.79 -20.25
CA ASN A 613 37.24 42.77 -21.10
C ASN A 613 37.50 41.47 -20.32
N THR A 614 37.99 40.43 -20.99
CA THR A 614 38.30 39.12 -20.39
C THR A 614 39.40 39.15 -19.33
N LEU A 615 40.17 40.23 -19.24
CA LEU A 615 41.19 40.46 -18.21
C LEU A 615 40.65 41.22 -16.99
N GLY A 616 39.33 41.50 -16.94
CA GLY A 616 38.69 42.27 -15.87
C GLY A 616 38.94 43.78 -15.93
N GLN A 617 39.48 44.31 -17.03
CA GLN A 617 39.72 45.74 -17.20
C GLN A 617 38.43 46.43 -17.67
N LYS A 618 38.03 47.52 -17.02
CA LYS A 618 36.89 48.35 -17.45
C LYS A 618 37.22 49.02 -18.78
N VAL A 619 36.44 48.73 -19.82
CA VAL A 619 36.61 49.24 -21.18
C VAL A 619 35.54 50.26 -21.58
N MET A 620 34.37 50.25 -20.94
CA MET A 620 33.30 51.22 -21.18
C MET A 620 32.42 51.38 -19.93
N GLU A 621 31.87 52.59 -19.75
CA GLU A 621 30.89 52.91 -18.71
C GLU A 621 29.88 53.91 -19.28
N ASN A 622 28.58 53.64 -19.11
CA ASN A 622 27.48 54.48 -19.58
C ASN A 622 26.21 54.23 -18.74
N SER A 623 25.10 54.89 -19.08
CA SER A 623 23.77 54.60 -18.54
C SER A 623 22.79 54.30 -19.68
N ILE A 624 21.83 53.41 -19.44
CA ILE A 624 20.79 53.03 -20.40
C ILE A 624 19.41 53.19 -19.76
N ALA A 625 18.50 53.89 -20.44
CA ALA A 625 17.11 54.02 -20.02
C ALA A 625 16.23 52.91 -20.64
N PRO A 626 15.06 52.61 -20.06
CA PRO A 626 14.11 51.67 -20.66
C PRO A 626 13.83 51.99 -22.14
N ASN A 627 13.81 50.95 -22.98
CA ASN A 627 13.59 51.05 -24.43
C ASN A 627 14.61 51.90 -25.21
N GLN A 628 15.80 52.14 -24.65
CA GLN A 628 16.92 52.77 -25.39
C GLN A 628 17.99 51.76 -25.77
N SER A 629 18.72 52.10 -26.83
CA SER A 629 19.88 51.34 -27.30
C SER A 629 21.18 52.06 -26.90
N LEU A 630 22.17 51.32 -26.44
CA LEU A 630 23.51 51.79 -26.18
C LEU A 630 24.42 51.50 -27.37
N GLN A 631 25.14 52.50 -27.87
CA GLN A 631 26.16 52.31 -28.90
C GLN A 631 27.46 51.82 -28.27
N LEU A 632 27.99 50.70 -28.77
CA LEU A 632 29.22 50.10 -28.30
C LEU A 632 30.40 50.60 -29.13
N THR A 633 31.45 51.04 -28.46
CA THR A 633 32.74 51.42 -29.09
C THR A 633 33.80 50.44 -28.60
N LEU A 634 33.61 49.17 -28.97
CA LEU A 634 34.41 48.03 -28.53
C LEU A 634 34.94 47.28 -29.76
N ASP A 635 36.14 46.74 -29.66
CA ASP A 635 36.69 45.84 -30.69
C ASP A 635 35.99 44.47 -30.64
N THR A 636 36.08 43.68 -31.72
CA THR A 636 35.57 42.30 -31.77
C THR A 636 36.11 41.48 -30.59
N GLY A 637 35.23 40.84 -29.83
CA GLY A 637 35.64 40.08 -28.64
C GLY A 637 34.50 39.69 -27.70
N ILE A 638 34.87 39.03 -26.60
CA ILE A 638 33.96 38.65 -25.52
C ILE A 638 34.16 39.61 -24.35
N TYR A 639 33.05 40.11 -23.80
CA TYR A 639 33.01 41.08 -22.72
C TYR A 639 32.02 40.65 -21.65
N THR A 640 32.23 41.17 -20.44
CA THR A 640 31.29 41.06 -19.32
C THR A 640 30.62 42.40 -19.12
N VAL A 641 29.29 42.42 -19.15
CA VAL A 641 28.47 43.61 -18.91
C VAL A 641 27.88 43.50 -17.51
N VAL A 642 28.16 44.50 -16.67
CA VAL A 642 27.54 44.68 -15.37
C VAL A 642 26.53 45.82 -15.49
N LEU A 643 25.26 45.50 -15.32
CA LEU A 643 24.19 46.47 -15.21
C LEU A 643 23.79 46.62 -13.75
N TYR A 644 23.58 47.84 -13.27
CA TYR A 644 23.06 48.05 -11.93
C TYR A 644 22.26 49.33 -11.84
N ASN A 645 21.26 49.33 -10.96
CA ASN A 645 20.52 50.51 -10.55
C ASN A 645 20.56 50.59 -9.01
N GLU A 646 19.70 51.42 -8.39
CA GLU A 646 19.68 51.55 -6.93
C GLU A 646 19.18 50.31 -6.20
N THR A 647 18.50 49.39 -6.89
CA THR A 647 17.76 48.27 -6.29
C THR A 647 18.27 46.88 -6.71
N ALA A 648 18.96 46.74 -7.84
CA ALA A 648 19.39 45.46 -8.41
C ALA A 648 20.68 45.58 -9.24
N SER A 649 21.36 44.44 -9.43
CA SER A 649 22.52 44.31 -10.32
C SER A 649 22.49 43.01 -11.12
N TRP A 650 22.81 43.10 -12.41
CA TRP A 650 22.84 41.98 -13.34
C TRP A 650 24.21 41.87 -14.01
N VAL A 651 24.68 40.64 -14.19
CA VAL A 651 25.92 40.34 -14.93
C VAL A 651 25.59 39.48 -16.14
N LYS A 652 26.00 39.91 -17.34
CA LYS A 652 25.70 39.21 -18.59
C LYS A 652 26.90 39.20 -19.54
N LYS A 653 27.04 38.11 -20.29
CA LYS A 653 28.04 37.97 -21.36
C LYS A 653 27.61 38.74 -22.61
N LEU A 654 28.54 39.48 -23.22
CA LEU A 654 28.36 40.16 -24.50
C LEU A 654 29.45 39.72 -25.48
N ILE A 655 29.05 39.32 -26.68
CA ILE A 655 29.93 39.05 -27.81
C ILE A 655 29.78 40.21 -28.80
N VAL A 656 30.87 40.86 -29.18
CA VAL A 656 30.90 41.89 -30.24
C VAL A 656 31.61 41.31 -31.45
N ASN A 657 30.96 41.38 -32.62
CA ASN A 657 31.52 40.93 -33.90
C ASN A 657 32.36 42.00 -34.58
#